data_AF-A0A1T3D0W9-F1
#
_entry.id   AF-A0A1T3D0W9-F1
#
_cell.length_a   1.000
_cell.length_b   1.000
_cell.length_c   1.000
_cell.angle_alpha   90.00
_cell.angle_beta   90.00
_cell.angle_gamma   90.00
#
_symmetry.space_group_name_H-M   'P 1'
#
loop_
_entity.id
_entity.type
_entity.pdbx_description
1 polymer ?
#
loop_
_entity_poly.entity_id
_entity_poly.type
_entity_poly.pdbx_seq_one_letter_code
_entity_poly.pdbx_strand_id
1 'polypeptide(L)'
;MAYVAPVHKPTSIRHALRIRFLSPDIEDLVVAKANRLEIWRVTEEGMTCLHTKVVHGTIDMLQRLQPKDSATDLLFIGTDRLQYFNIAWNPETNQLDAVEQTIHDEAEQYMRQSQSQNRCLVDPTGKFMAMHLWEGVLNVFRLRIRKGLTTRLEVLDQVRLTELWMKSSVFLHSRTGHPRIAFLYKNQLDREEARVAVYRLTEEDKLGVSSKFDPKQRELDEVIRDPYASMLIPVPVVEEKRYHVRNNEGARAHLGGLLVVGETLLTYFDSLTYSSVSSTLEDPKIYVAWAEYDGTHYFLADDYGRLDLLEIKTTNESTGVVVTGMEVHPISFQDSSRYTSRASSLVYMGNNLLFIGSHHGDSQLLHIDIETQQMSLVKVLSNNAPIMDFTIMDLGNREGDAQSGNTFSSGQARIVAGCGAYQDGSLRSIRSGVGLEDRGLLDEIQGTRGLFTLRSVDSEKADTVVISTLTGTRVLRFEPDNIEELFSFQGMDLESETLLAANLPNGQLLQITPRVVNLLDPDSGASLGSWQSPEGKLITAASANTKWALLSIDGSILVSLNLLDGLKAVIQNATQDSVSGQPDQISCLHAAREPQDFGVVGWWTSGTISVVDLATLTPLHGEPLRQTDDSSSVPRDVALVQLHPPDISGPTMLVALEDGNLISFNVSVKGFSVSGRKTVTLGSGPARLHVLPRADGICNVFATTEHASLIYSSEGRVVYSATTADDATFVAPFDSEAFPDSIVLSTEDHIRICQVDNERLTHVKALPMSETVRRVAYSPGLKAFGLGCIRKELADNEEVITSTIKLVDEIIFQELGKPFELNASSSLELVECIIRAELPDSNGVLAERFLVGTSFVADPGTEEAGETRGRILVLGVDESRQLYQIASHNLKGVCRCLAIMDDYIVAGLTKTVVVYSFTQETSTAASLKKLASFRPASFPVDLDISGNIIGIGDLMQSLTLVEFTPGQDGKKATLEEKARHYQQAWTTSVCALDDSRWLEADAQGNIIVLRQNQEAPTEQDRSQLEIISELNIGEQINRIRKIQVAPAENAIVVPKAFLGSIEGTLYLHGDIAPKYQDLLMTFQSRLQEYIQTPGNLSFDTWRAFRNQARDGTAPFRFVDGEMIERFLDLDETQQGLVCEGLGPSVEDMRNMIEELRRMH
;
A
#
# COMPACT_ATOMS: atom_id res chain seq x y z
N MET A 1 -27.83 -4.77 4.39
CA MET A 1 -26.80 -4.78 5.45
C MET A 1 -25.45 -4.77 4.77
N ALA A 2 -24.45 -4.17 5.39
CA ALA A 2 -23.16 -3.91 4.77
C ALA A 2 -22.05 -4.81 5.35
N TYR A 3 -21.03 -5.03 4.54
CA TYR A 3 -19.81 -5.77 4.84
C TYR A 3 -18.60 -4.87 4.57
N VAL A 4 -17.60 -4.88 5.44
CA VAL A 4 -16.32 -4.19 5.20
C VAL A 4 -15.15 -5.05 5.62
N ALA A 5 -14.10 -5.10 4.81
CA ALA A 5 -12.88 -5.84 5.14
C ALA A 5 -11.63 -5.13 4.59
N PRO A 6 -10.48 -5.20 5.27
CA PRO A 6 -9.23 -4.63 4.78
C PRO A 6 -8.59 -5.54 3.70
N VAL A 7 -8.49 -5.02 2.48
CA VAL A 7 -7.73 -5.61 1.34
C VAL A 7 -6.22 -5.48 1.56
N HIS A 8 -5.83 -4.35 2.13
CA HIS A 8 -4.47 -4.08 2.54
C HIS A 8 -4.50 -3.48 3.95
N LYS A 9 -3.71 -4.04 4.87
CA LYS A 9 -3.64 -3.65 6.28
C LYS A 9 -2.94 -2.29 6.46
N PRO A 10 -3.12 -1.62 7.63
CA PRO A 10 -2.42 -0.37 7.94
C PRO A 10 -0.91 -0.54 7.94
N THR A 11 -0.20 0.46 7.43
CA THR A 11 1.27 0.46 7.31
C THR A 11 1.96 1.61 8.02
N SER A 12 1.21 2.66 8.32
CA SER A 12 1.69 3.84 9.05
C SER A 12 2.24 3.48 10.42
N ILE A 13 3.40 4.05 10.77
CA ILE A 13 3.98 3.94 12.10
C ILE A 13 3.99 5.33 12.73
N ARG A 14 3.18 5.52 13.79
CA ARG A 14 3.18 6.75 14.59
C ARG A 14 3.90 6.60 15.93
N HIS A 15 3.86 5.40 16.49
CA HIS A 15 4.46 5.10 17.79
C HIS A 15 5.36 3.87 17.66
N ALA A 16 6.60 4.03 18.14
CA ALA A 16 7.54 2.95 18.28
C ALA A 16 8.34 3.14 19.57
N LEU A 17 8.77 2.05 20.19
CA LEU A 17 9.66 2.10 21.35
C LEU A 17 10.53 0.85 21.46
N ARG A 18 11.64 0.99 22.19
CA ARG A 18 12.55 -0.10 22.58
C ARG A 18 12.18 -0.61 23.98
N ILE A 19 12.09 -1.94 24.14
CA ILE A 19 11.64 -2.55 25.40
C ILE A 19 12.21 -3.96 25.62
N ARG A 20 12.48 -4.32 26.88
CA ARG A 20 12.81 -5.70 27.29
C ARG A 20 11.55 -6.46 27.63
N PHE A 21 10.89 -6.97 26.60
CA PHE A 21 9.53 -7.49 26.75
C PHE A 21 9.47 -9.02 26.71
N LEU A 22 10.00 -9.65 25.66
CA LEU A 22 9.96 -11.11 25.50
C LEU A 22 11.04 -11.82 26.35
N SER A 23 12.16 -11.15 26.58
CA SER A 23 13.30 -11.64 27.34
C SER A 23 13.90 -10.51 28.17
N PRO A 24 14.44 -10.79 29.37
CA PRO A 24 15.17 -9.79 30.16
C PRO A 24 16.53 -9.39 29.56
N ASP A 25 17.09 -10.21 28.67
CA ASP A 25 18.44 -10.04 28.13
C ASP A 25 18.47 -9.36 26.75
N ILE A 26 17.33 -9.30 26.08
CA ILE A 26 17.21 -8.81 24.70
C ILE A 26 16.18 -7.69 24.66
N GLU A 27 16.50 -6.62 23.93
CA GLU A 27 15.59 -5.52 23.68
C GLU A 27 14.98 -5.65 22.29
N ASP A 28 13.65 -5.65 22.27
CA ASP A 28 12.85 -5.75 21.06
C ASP A 28 12.28 -4.36 20.72
N LEU A 29 12.01 -4.16 19.43
CA LEU A 29 11.34 -2.99 18.90
C LEU A 29 9.84 -3.26 18.85
N VAL A 30 9.05 -2.44 19.54
CA VAL A 30 7.59 -2.51 19.47
C VAL A 30 7.06 -1.36 18.65
N VAL A 31 6.18 -1.68 17.70
CA VAL A 31 5.61 -0.76 16.72
C VAL A 31 4.08 -0.83 16.78
N ALA A 32 3.42 0.33 16.76
CA ALA A 32 1.98 0.43 16.63
C ALA A 32 1.57 0.91 15.22
N LYS A 33 0.68 0.16 14.57
CA LYS A 33 0.09 0.47 13.26
C LYS A 33 -1.44 0.49 13.37
N ALA A 34 -2.01 1.68 13.56
CA ALA A 34 -3.44 1.87 13.85
C ALA A 34 -3.94 0.98 15.00
N ASN A 35 -4.62 -0.13 14.71
CA ASN A 35 -5.14 -1.08 15.69
C ASN A 35 -4.25 -2.32 15.91
N ARG A 36 -3.03 -2.34 15.36
CA ARG A 36 -2.12 -3.49 15.44
C ARG A 36 -0.85 -3.16 16.21
N LEU A 37 -0.43 -4.12 17.02
CA LEU A 37 0.84 -4.13 17.72
C LEU A 37 1.75 -5.16 17.07
N GLU A 38 2.94 -4.73 16.66
CA GLU A 38 3.98 -5.61 16.14
C GLU A 38 5.22 -5.57 17.04
N ILE A 39 5.80 -6.74 17.29
CA ILE A 39 7.03 -6.91 18.07
C ILE A 39 8.11 -7.44 17.14
N TRP A 40 9.17 -6.67 16.96
CA TRP A 40 10.26 -6.93 16.04
C TRP A 40 11.55 -7.18 16.80
N ARG A 41 12.29 -8.20 16.38
CA ARG A 41 13.68 -8.37 16.79
C ARG A 41 14.59 -7.68 15.80
N VAL A 42 15.51 -6.87 16.31
CA VAL A 42 16.50 -6.15 15.51
C VAL A 42 17.88 -6.76 15.80
N THR A 43 18.60 -7.07 14.73
CA THR A 43 19.94 -7.68 14.72
C THR A 43 20.81 -6.95 13.69
N GLU A 44 22.11 -7.20 13.68
CA GLU A 44 23.03 -6.62 12.68
C GLU A 44 22.67 -7.02 11.24
N GLU A 45 22.13 -8.23 11.05
CA GLU A 45 21.70 -8.75 9.75
C GLU A 45 20.36 -8.18 9.27
N GLY A 46 19.59 -7.54 10.15
CA GLY A 46 18.30 -6.94 9.81
C GLY A 46 17.26 -7.05 10.93
N MET A 47 15.98 -7.05 10.56
CA MET A 47 14.86 -7.13 11.51
C MET A 47 13.80 -8.16 11.11
N THR A 48 13.28 -8.88 12.10
CA THR A 48 12.28 -9.95 11.93
C THR A 48 11.07 -9.72 12.84
N CYS A 49 9.86 -9.82 12.29
CA CYS A 49 8.64 -9.70 13.08
C CYS A 49 8.41 -11.01 13.85
N LEU A 50 8.33 -10.93 15.17
CA LEU A 50 8.10 -12.08 16.03
C LEU A 50 6.61 -12.28 16.31
N HIS A 51 5.90 -11.19 16.58
CA HIS A 51 4.48 -11.23 16.91
C HIS A 51 3.73 -10.07 16.29
N THR A 52 2.51 -10.36 15.82
CA THR A 52 1.52 -9.36 15.42
C THR A 52 0.22 -9.65 16.15
N LYS A 53 -0.31 -8.65 16.86
CA LYS A 53 -1.56 -8.77 17.64
C LYS A 53 -2.46 -7.57 17.37
N VAL A 54 -3.76 -7.84 17.26
CA VAL A 54 -4.78 -6.81 17.00
C VAL A 54 -5.41 -6.38 18.32
N VAL A 55 -5.59 -5.08 18.50
CA VAL A 55 -6.27 -4.46 19.62
C VAL A 55 -7.65 -3.96 19.13
N HIS A 56 -8.69 -4.15 19.93
CA HIS A 56 -10.03 -3.62 19.62
C HIS A 56 -10.09 -2.14 20.01
N GLY A 57 -9.34 -1.32 19.29
CA GLY A 57 -9.18 0.12 19.49
C GLY A 57 -8.03 0.67 18.64
N THR A 58 -8.06 1.96 18.32
CA THR A 58 -6.94 2.62 17.62
C THR A 58 -5.90 3.02 18.66
N ILE A 59 -4.66 2.52 18.52
CA ILE A 59 -3.57 2.79 19.45
C ILE A 59 -3.07 4.22 19.23
N ASP A 60 -3.22 5.06 20.25
CA ASP A 60 -2.83 6.48 20.25
C ASP A 60 -1.65 6.75 21.18
N MET A 61 -1.36 5.82 22.11
CA MET A 61 -0.29 5.96 23.08
C MET A 61 0.38 4.60 23.33
N LEU A 62 1.72 4.61 23.33
CA LEU A 62 2.55 3.45 23.61
C LEU A 62 3.69 3.86 24.55
N GLN A 63 3.82 3.19 25.70
CA GLN A 63 4.89 3.50 26.66
C GLN A 63 5.45 2.27 27.36
N ARG A 64 6.71 2.38 27.81
CA ARG A 64 7.40 1.37 28.61
C ARG A 64 7.26 1.70 30.09
N LEU A 65 6.81 0.74 30.89
CA LEU A 65 6.78 0.83 32.35
C LEU A 65 7.69 -0.24 32.97
N GLN A 66 8.31 0.06 34.11
CA GLN A 66 9.22 -0.87 34.78
C GLN A 66 8.70 -1.20 36.19
N PRO A 67 8.07 -2.38 36.37
CA PRO A 67 7.63 -2.83 37.69
C PRO A 67 8.79 -3.01 38.64
N LYS A 68 8.53 -2.77 39.92
CA LYS A 68 9.52 -3.04 40.96
C LYS A 68 9.80 -4.55 41.03
N ASP A 69 11.08 -4.91 41.08
CA ASP A 69 11.60 -6.27 41.22
C ASP A 69 11.26 -7.20 40.01
N SER A 70 10.94 -6.63 38.84
CA SER A 70 10.75 -7.36 37.58
C SER A 70 12.00 -7.30 36.70
N ALA A 71 12.33 -8.39 36.02
CA ALA A 71 13.42 -8.46 35.05
C ALA A 71 12.98 -8.02 33.64
N THR A 72 11.71 -8.18 33.31
CA THR A 72 11.08 -7.71 32.07
C THR A 72 10.24 -6.44 32.32
N ASP A 73 10.09 -5.65 31.28
CA ASP A 73 9.31 -4.43 31.27
C ASP A 73 7.82 -4.73 30.98
N LEU A 74 6.93 -3.79 31.32
CA LEU A 74 5.53 -3.80 30.94
C LEU A 74 5.28 -2.84 29.78
N LEU A 75 4.38 -3.24 28.89
CA LEU A 75 3.91 -2.40 27.81
C LEU A 75 2.59 -1.73 28.20
N PHE A 76 2.60 -0.41 28.25
CA PHE A 76 1.41 0.42 28.41
C PHE A 76 0.82 0.77 27.04
N ILE A 77 -0.49 0.59 26.88
CA ILE A 77 -1.24 0.97 25.68
C ILE A 77 -2.41 1.86 26.07
N GLY A 78 -2.56 2.97 25.33
CA GLY A 78 -3.74 3.83 25.37
C GLY A 78 -4.40 3.93 23.99
N THR A 79 -5.73 3.88 23.97
CA THR A 79 -6.53 3.99 22.74
C THR A 79 -7.12 5.39 22.55
N ASP A 80 -7.58 5.68 21.33
CA ASP A 80 -8.34 6.87 20.97
C ASP A 80 -9.68 7.04 21.73
N ARG A 81 -10.22 5.94 22.25
CA ARG A 81 -11.37 5.90 23.19
C ARG A 81 -10.96 6.04 24.66
N LEU A 82 -9.72 6.44 24.92
CA LEU A 82 -9.20 6.71 26.27
C LEU A 82 -9.30 5.49 27.20
N GLN A 83 -9.12 4.31 26.62
CA GLN A 83 -9.03 3.06 27.33
C GLN A 83 -7.55 2.74 27.53
N TYR A 84 -7.15 2.49 28.78
CA TYR A 84 -5.76 2.29 29.14
C TYR A 84 -5.55 0.93 29.78
N PHE A 85 -4.51 0.21 29.37
CA PHE A 85 -4.20 -1.10 29.92
C PHE A 85 -2.70 -1.44 29.79
N ASN A 86 -2.27 -2.36 30.65
CA ASN A 86 -0.90 -2.88 30.65
C ASN A 86 -0.90 -4.32 30.12
N ILE A 87 0.09 -4.63 29.29
CA ILE A 87 0.35 -5.98 28.80
C ILE A 87 1.70 -6.47 29.37
N ALA A 88 1.73 -7.75 29.76
CA ALA A 88 2.94 -8.50 30.01
C ALA A 88 3.06 -9.67 29.03
N TRP A 89 4.30 -10.08 28.73
CA TRP A 89 4.55 -11.31 28.00
C TRP A 89 4.47 -12.52 28.93
N ASN A 90 3.72 -13.55 28.52
CA ASN A 90 3.70 -14.83 29.21
C ASN A 90 4.47 -15.89 28.39
N PRO A 91 5.65 -16.32 28.87
CA PRO A 91 6.48 -17.29 28.14
C PRO A 91 5.92 -18.71 28.16
N GLU A 92 5.03 -19.06 29.10
CA GLU A 92 4.42 -20.40 29.17
C GLU A 92 3.33 -20.58 28.11
N THR A 93 2.52 -19.54 27.88
CA THR A 93 1.43 -19.55 26.89
C THR A 93 1.85 -18.99 25.53
N ASN A 94 3.02 -18.34 25.45
CA ASN A 94 3.49 -17.62 24.27
C ASN A 94 2.49 -16.54 23.81
N GLN A 95 1.84 -15.87 24.77
CA GLN A 95 0.78 -14.89 24.54
C GLN A 95 1.00 -13.57 25.30
N LEU A 96 0.31 -12.54 24.83
CA LEU A 96 0.23 -11.23 25.47
C LEU A 96 -0.90 -11.22 26.49
N ASP A 97 -0.54 -11.31 27.77
CA ASP A 97 -1.52 -11.32 28.84
C ASP A 97 -1.79 -9.88 29.30
N ALA A 98 -3.06 -9.49 29.25
CA ALA A 98 -3.52 -8.27 29.90
C ALA A 98 -3.34 -8.44 31.41
N VAL A 99 -2.57 -7.55 32.02
CA VAL A 99 -2.17 -7.77 33.41
C VAL A 99 -3.32 -7.50 34.38
N GLU A 100 -4.22 -6.56 34.05
CA GLU A 100 -5.37 -6.19 34.87
C GLU A 100 -6.54 -5.58 34.04
N GLN A 101 -7.62 -5.19 34.73
CA GLN A 101 -8.78 -4.52 34.15
C GLN A 101 -8.42 -3.17 33.51
N THR A 102 -8.98 -2.92 32.34
CA THR A 102 -8.89 -1.66 31.60
C THR A 102 -9.37 -0.48 32.42
N ILE A 103 -8.59 0.60 32.42
CA ILE A 103 -8.97 1.88 33.01
C ILE A 103 -9.69 2.70 31.92
N HIS A 104 -10.86 3.24 32.26
CA HIS A 104 -11.64 4.12 31.39
C HIS A 104 -11.55 5.56 31.91
N ASP A 105 -11.13 6.50 31.05
CA ASP A 105 -11.11 7.92 31.41
C ASP A 105 -12.49 8.56 31.17
N GLU A 106 -13.37 8.50 32.17
CA GLU A 106 -14.74 9.05 32.08
C GLU A 106 -14.79 10.59 32.13
N ALA A 107 -13.67 11.29 32.33
CA ALA A 107 -13.63 12.74 32.50
C ALA A 107 -13.85 13.53 31.18
N GLU A 108 -13.84 12.85 30.03
CA GLU A 108 -13.77 13.40 28.67
C GLU A 108 -14.92 14.34 28.27
N GLN A 109 -16.17 14.05 28.64
CA GLN A 109 -17.35 14.51 27.87
C GLN A 109 -17.49 16.03 27.66
N TYR A 110 -16.80 16.87 28.45
CA TYR A 110 -16.89 18.33 28.35
C TYR A 110 -15.52 19.03 28.29
N MET A 111 -14.42 18.28 28.18
CA MET A 111 -13.07 18.81 28.19
C MET A 111 -12.58 19.11 26.77
N ARG A 112 -11.77 20.17 26.62
CA ARG A 112 -11.16 20.51 25.32
C ARG A 112 -9.88 19.71 25.15
N GLN A 113 -9.77 19.01 24.02
CA GLN A 113 -8.54 18.33 23.63
C GLN A 113 -7.39 19.32 23.56
N SER A 114 -6.20 18.85 23.97
CA SER A 114 -4.98 19.65 23.83
C SER A 114 -4.74 20.00 22.35
N GLN A 115 -4.19 21.19 22.08
CA GLN A 115 -3.79 21.56 20.72
C GLN A 115 -2.55 20.79 20.25
N SER A 116 -1.75 20.27 21.18
CA SER A 116 -0.69 19.31 20.88
C SER A 116 -1.26 17.90 20.81
N GLN A 117 -0.61 17.00 20.07
CA GLN A 117 -0.92 15.56 20.11
C GLN A 117 -0.99 15.05 21.56
N ASN A 118 -1.85 14.07 21.81
CA ASN A 118 -1.95 13.38 23.10
C ASN A 118 -0.56 12.90 23.52
N ARG A 119 -0.15 13.26 24.74
CA ARG A 119 1.15 12.85 25.27
C ARG A 119 0.99 11.96 26.49
N CYS A 120 1.63 10.80 26.44
CA CYS A 120 1.86 9.95 27.59
C CYS A 120 3.35 9.97 27.91
N LEU A 121 3.71 10.37 29.13
CA LEU A 121 5.08 10.50 29.59
C LEU A 121 5.34 9.51 30.71
N VAL A 122 6.50 8.87 30.70
CA VAL A 122 6.94 8.00 31.80
C VAL A 122 8.22 8.56 32.40
N ASP A 123 8.32 8.52 33.72
CA ASP A 123 9.53 8.94 34.41
C ASP A 123 10.70 7.96 34.12
N PRO A 124 11.97 8.40 34.21
CA PRO A 124 13.10 7.52 33.93
C PRO A 124 13.18 6.24 34.79
N THR A 125 12.51 6.20 35.94
CA THR A 125 12.43 4.98 36.77
C THR A 125 11.33 4.00 36.33
N GLY A 126 10.48 4.37 35.37
CA GLY A 126 9.40 3.54 34.82
C GLY A 126 8.20 3.37 35.75
N LYS A 127 8.07 4.18 36.81
CA LYS A 127 7.10 3.98 37.91
C LYS A 127 5.99 5.01 37.94
N PHE A 128 6.26 6.22 37.48
CA PHE A 128 5.30 7.30 37.41
C PHE A 128 5.03 7.62 35.95
N MET A 129 3.77 7.92 35.68
CA MET A 129 3.31 8.27 34.35
C MET A 129 2.44 9.51 34.45
N ALA A 130 2.56 10.41 33.47
CA ALA A 130 1.74 11.59 33.36
C ALA A 130 1.17 11.69 31.96
N MET A 131 -0.13 11.98 31.85
CA MET A 131 -0.81 12.13 30.57
C MET A 131 -1.33 13.55 30.41
N HIS A 132 -1.05 14.13 29.25
CA HIS A 132 -1.49 15.45 28.84
C HIS A 132 -2.36 15.30 27.59
N LEU A 133 -3.67 15.15 27.83
CA LEU A 133 -4.68 14.88 26.79
C LEU A 133 -5.60 16.09 26.59
N TRP A 134 -5.78 16.89 27.65
CA TRP A 134 -6.72 18.00 27.69
C TRP A 134 -6.02 19.33 27.96
N GLU A 135 -6.58 20.42 27.44
CA GLU A 135 -6.08 21.77 27.73
C GLU A 135 -6.14 22.04 29.24
N GLY A 136 -4.97 22.32 29.83
CA GLY A 136 -4.85 22.70 31.24
C GLY A 136 -5.13 21.57 32.24
N VAL A 137 -5.07 20.30 31.84
CA VAL A 137 -5.24 19.16 32.76
C VAL A 137 -4.17 18.09 32.56
N LEU A 138 -3.64 17.61 33.69
CA LEU A 138 -2.63 16.57 33.77
C LEU A 138 -3.14 15.41 34.60
N ASN A 139 -3.28 14.23 33.98
CA ASN A 139 -3.60 13.00 34.71
C ASN A 139 -2.29 12.36 35.19
N VAL A 140 -2.18 12.07 36.49
CA VAL A 140 -0.98 11.48 37.09
C VAL A 140 -1.27 10.07 37.57
N PHE A 141 -0.43 9.13 37.15
CA PHE A 141 -0.54 7.71 37.46
C PHE A 141 0.75 7.18 38.07
N ARG A 142 0.65 6.06 38.78
CA ARG A 142 1.79 5.39 39.39
C ARG A 142 1.62 3.87 39.45
N LEU A 143 2.69 3.13 39.21
CA LEU A 143 2.76 1.70 39.51
C LEU A 143 2.76 1.44 41.02
N ARG A 144 1.95 0.49 41.45
CA ARG A 144 1.91 0.07 42.85
C ARG A 144 3.23 -0.58 43.30
N ILE A 145 3.56 -0.40 44.57
CA ILE A 145 4.82 -0.91 45.17
C ILE A 145 4.58 -2.14 46.07
N ARG A 146 3.32 -2.52 46.30
CA ARG A 146 2.99 -3.68 47.17
C ARG A 146 3.26 -4.98 46.43
N LYS A 147 3.89 -5.96 47.12
CA LYS A 147 4.15 -7.31 46.60
C LYS A 147 2.86 -7.94 46.06
N GLY A 148 2.92 -8.47 44.83
CA GLY A 148 1.79 -9.12 44.14
C GLY A 148 0.87 -8.19 43.33
N LEU A 149 1.06 -6.85 43.41
CA LEU A 149 0.29 -5.85 42.65
C LEU A 149 1.20 -4.85 41.93
N THR A 150 2.47 -5.21 41.69
CA THR A 150 3.50 -4.27 41.16
C THR A 150 3.27 -3.85 39.71
N THR A 151 2.38 -4.53 39.02
CA THR A 151 2.01 -4.30 37.63
C THR A 151 0.75 -3.43 37.46
N ARG A 152 0.06 -3.13 38.58
CA ARG A 152 -1.13 -2.29 38.63
C ARG A 152 -0.78 -0.82 38.51
N LEU A 153 -1.41 -0.16 37.54
CA LEU A 153 -1.42 1.28 37.45
C LEU A 153 -2.53 1.86 38.36
N GLU A 154 -2.17 2.83 39.19
CA GLU A 154 -3.08 3.54 40.08
C GLU A 154 -3.17 5.01 39.66
N VAL A 155 -4.39 5.50 39.46
CA VAL A 155 -4.67 6.93 39.25
C VAL A 155 -4.37 7.64 40.57
N LEU A 156 -3.38 8.52 40.57
CA LEU A 156 -3.04 9.31 41.74
C LEU A 156 -3.94 10.54 41.84
N ASP A 157 -4.02 11.31 40.76
CA ASP A 157 -4.79 12.56 40.74
C ASP A 157 -5.00 13.08 39.30
N GLN A 158 -5.98 13.96 39.14
CA GLN A 158 -6.19 14.76 37.94
C GLN A 158 -5.98 16.23 38.30
N VAL A 159 -4.82 16.78 37.92
CA VAL A 159 -4.40 18.11 38.34
C VAL A 159 -4.69 19.15 37.27
N ARG A 160 -5.12 20.34 37.68
CA ARG A 160 -5.29 21.48 36.78
C ARG A 160 -4.00 22.27 36.66
N LEU A 161 -3.60 22.53 35.42
CA LEU A 161 -2.46 23.36 35.05
C LEU A 161 -2.92 24.77 34.71
N THR A 162 -2.05 25.75 34.98
CA THR A 162 -2.25 27.13 34.52
C THR A 162 -1.80 27.33 33.07
N GLU A 163 -0.95 26.42 32.60
CA GLU A 163 -0.35 26.35 31.28
C GLU A 163 -1.32 25.68 30.31
N LEU A 164 -2.17 26.48 29.65
CA LEU A 164 -3.23 25.97 28.77
C LEU A 164 -2.67 25.43 27.44
N TRP A 165 -1.74 26.16 26.83
CA TRP A 165 -1.21 25.87 25.49
C TRP A 165 0.19 25.24 25.58
N MET A 166 0.22 23.95 25.86
CA MET A 166 1.46 23.17 25.91
C MET A 166 2.04 22.96 24.49
N LYS A 167 3.34 23.19 24.34
CA LYS A 167 4.13 22.81 23.15
C LYS A 167 4.77 21.42 23.36
N SER A 168 5.42 21.20 24.51
CA SER A 168 6.09 19.94 24.83
C SER A 168 6.19 19.73 26.35
N SER A 169 6.36 18.49 26.78
CA SER A 169 6.51 18.14 28.19
C SER A 169 7.38 16.89 28.33
N VAL A 170 8.19 16.81 29.39
CA VAL A 170 9.07 15.66 29.63
C VAL A 170 9.44 15.49 31.11
N PHE A 171 9.70 14.26 31.55
CA PHE A 171 10.26 13.99 32.86
C PHE A 171 11.78 14.21 32.88
N LEU A 172 12.27 14.82 33.96
CA LEU A 172 13.70 14.99 34.19
C LEU A 172 14.29 13.78 34.93
N HIS A 173 15.53 13.45 34.61
CA HIS A 173 16.31 12.49 35.37
C HIS A 173 16.52 13.00 36.80
N SER A 174 16.09 12.20 37.77
CA SER A 174 16.15 12.53 39.19
C SER A 174 16.64 11.33 39.98
N ARG A 175 17.74 11.52 40.72
CA ARG A 175 18.33 10.48 41.58
C ARG A 175 17.69 10.42 42.97
N THR A 176 16.90 11.43 43.35
CA THR A 176 16.28 11.54 44.68
C THR A 176 15.06 10.65 44.86
N GLY A 177 14.62 9.96 43.80
CA GLY A 177 13.39 9.17 43.80
C GLY A 177 12.12 10.03 43.72
N HIS A 178 12.26 11.36 43.64
CA HIS A 178 11.17 12.29 43.41
C HIS A 178 11.16 12.73 41.95
N PRO A 179 10.16 12.33 41.17
CA PRO A 179 10.07 12.69 39.76
C PRO A 179 9.78 14.18 39.59
N ARG A 180 10.47 14.80 38.63
CA ARG A 180 10.29 16.19 38.21
C ARG A 180 9.87 16.24 36.76
N ILE A 181 8.98 17.15 36.42
CA ILE A 181 8.42 17.29 35.08
C ILE A 181 8.64 18.71 34.59
N ALA A 182 9.04 18.83 33.32
CA ALA A 182 9.25 20.08 32.63
C ALA A 182 8.15 20.30 31.59
N PHE A 183 7.70 21.54 31.46
CA PHE A 183 6.69 22.00 30.53
C PHE A 183 7.27 23.10 29.64
N LEU A 184 7.06 22.98 28.34
CA LEU A 184 7.29 24.01 27.34
C LEU A 184 5.93 24.46 26.83
N TYR A 185 5.59 25.72 27.00
CA TYR A 185 4.23 26.21 26.73
C TYR A 185 4.24 27.66 26.24
N LYS A 186 3.11 28.09 25.65
CA LYS A 186 2.84 29.48 25.29
C LYS A 186 1.79 30.09 26.22
N ASN A 187 1.97 31.38 26.56
CA ASN A 187 1.03 32.11 27.43
C ASN A 187 -0.19 32.66 26.70
N GLN A 188 -0.10 32.86 25.38
CA GLN A 188 -1.14 33.48 24.56
C GLN A 188 -1.25 32.71 23.24
N LEU A 189 -2.47 32.54 22.72
CA LEU A 189 -2.69 31.82 21.47
C LEU A 189 -2.12 32.58 20.25
N ASP A 190 -2.34 33.90 20.21
CA ASP A 190 -2.08 34.78 19.06
C ASP A 190 -0.64 35.30 18.98
N ARG A 191 0.20 34.98 19.96
CA ARG A 191 1.58 35.43 20.03
C ARG A 191 2.48 34.23 20.21
N GLU A 192 3.41 34.06 19.28
CA GLU A 192 4.46 33.06 19.44
C GLU A 192 5.40 33.46 20.58
N GLU A 193 5.45 32.58 21.58
CA GLU A 193 6.30 32.64 22.77
C GLU A 193 6.58 31.19 23.19
N ALA A 194 7.77 30.94 23.69
CA ALA A 194 8.13 29.67 24.31
C ALA A 194 8.61 29.92 25.74
N ARG A 195 7.97 29.30 26.72
CA ARG A 195 8.33 29.38 28.13
C ARG A 195 8.56 27.99 28.69
N VAL A 196 9.61 27.84 29.49
CA VAL A 196 9.92 26.60 30.19
C VAL A 196 9.57 26.73 31.68
N ALA A 197 8.83 25.77 32.21
CA ALA A 197 8.55 25.64 33.63
C ALA A 197 8.88 24.24 34.14
N VAL A 198 9.47 24.14 35.33
CA VAL A 198 9.79 22.84 35.97
C VAL A 198 9.06 22.70 37.30
N TYR A 199 8.45 21.55 37.52
CA TYR A 199 7.69 21.20 38.71
C TYR A 199 8.15 19.87 39.31
N ARG A 200 7.96 19.72 40.62
CA ARG A 200 7.95 18.39 41.26
C ARG A 200 6.60 17.73 41.00
N LEU A 201 6.61 16.44 40.66
CA LEU A 201 5.38 15.68 40.45
C LEU A 201 4.63 15.39 41.77
N THR A 202 5.34 15.23 42.89
CA THR A 202 4.77 14.84 44.20
C THR A 202 5.08 15.84 45.31
N GLU A 203 4.17 16.03 46.27
CA GLU A 203 4.37 16.91 47.44
C GLU A 203 5.33 16.30 48.49
N GLU A 204 6.21 17.15 49.07
CA GLU A 204 6.97 16.97 50.32
C GLU A 204 7.25 15.50 50.75
N ASP A 205 8.08 14.81 49.98
CA ASP A 205 8.55 13.42 50.18
C ASP A 205 7.48 12.31 50.19
N LYS A 206 6.20 12.64 49.97
CA LYS A 206 5.09 11.68 49.90
C LYS A 206 4.85 11.24 48.46
N LEU A 207 5.48 10.13 48.07
CA LEU A 207 5.35 9.50 46.74
C LEU A 207 3.90 9.16 46.32
N GLY A 208 2.91 9.26 47.21
CA GLY A 208 1.50 8.95 46.94
C GLY A 208 0.57 10.16 46.79
N VAL A 209 1.09 11.40 46.85
CA VAL A 209 0.30 12.63 46.69
C VAL A 209 0.92 13.47 45.58
N SER A 210 0.13 13.75 44.54
CA SER A 210 0.46 14.66 43.45
C SER A 210 0.70 16.09 43.96
N SER A 211 1.63 16.80 43.33
CA SER A 211 1.75 18.25 43.48
C SER A 211 0.52 18.95 42.93
N LYS A 212 0.21 20.15 43.46
CA LYS A 212 -0.89 20.99 42.96
C LYS A 212 -0.52 21.85 41.75
N PHE A 213 0.75 21.83 41.34
CA PHE A 213 1.26 22.62 40.20
C PHE A 213 0.91 24.12 40.29
N ASP A 214 0.94 24.69 41.50
CA ASP A 214 0.78 26.14 41.68
C ASP A 214 2.01 26.86 41.06
N PRO A 215 1.83 27.91 40.24
CA PRO A 215 2.93 28.69 39.70
C PRO A 215 3.98 29.16 40.72
N LYS A 216 3.60 29.35 41.99
CA LYS A 216 4.53 29.70 43.08
C LYS A 216 5.49 28.58 43.47
N GLN A 217 5.20 27.35 43.08
CA GLN A 217 5.98 26.15 43.36
C GLN A 217 6.90 25.74 42.19
N ARG A 218 6.96 26.55 41.12
CA ARG A 218 7.88 26.36 39.99
C ARG A 218 9.33 26.37 40.50
N GLU A 219 10.09 25.34 40.13
CA GLU A 219 11.54 25.31 40.36
C GLU A 219 12.30 26.12 39.29
N LEU A 220 11.73 26.22 38.09
CA LEU A 220 12.21 27.03 36.96
C LEU A 220 11.00 27.70 36.29
N ASP A 221 11.17 28.95 35.85
CA ASP A 221 10.22 29.70 35.00
C ASP A 221 11.01 30.71 34.16
N GLU A 222 11.30 30.37 32.92
CA GLU A 222 12.13 31.17 32.02
C GLU A 222 11.47 31.31 30.64
N VAL A 223 11.65 32.48 30.02
CA VAL A 223 11.24 32.73 28.64
C VAL A 223 12.39 32.35 27.71
N ILE A 224 12.14 31.45 26.79
CA ILE A 224 13.12 31.02 25.80
C ILE A 224 13.25 32.11 24.74
N ARG A 225 14.50 32.44 24.39
CA ARG A 225 14.80 33.50 23.41
C ARG A 225 14.27 33.18 22.02
N ASP A 226 14.28 31.90 21.67
CA ASP A 226 13.67 31.38 20.45
C ASP A 226 12.17 31.10 20.71
N PRO A 227 11.24 31.90 20.15
CA PRO A 227 9.81 31.74 20.38
C PRO A 227 9.24 30.47 19.72
N TYR A 228 9.93 29.90 18.73
CA TYR A 228 9.51 28.72 17.99
C TYR A 228 10.02 27.41 18.60
N ALA A 229 10.70 27.46 19.75
CA ALA A 229 11.07 26.25 20.48
C ALA A 229 9.87 25.33 20.72
N SER A 230 10.04 24.08 20.31
CA SER A 230 8.96 23.09 20.19
C SER A 230 9.28 21.78 20.91
N MET A 231 10.54 21.53 21.27
CA MET A 231 10.99 20.24 21.77
C MET A 231 11.79 20.35 23.07
N LEU A 232 11.62 19.35 23.93
CA LEU A 232 12.31 19.19 25.21
C LEU A 232 12.98 17.82 25.25
N ILE A 233 14.27 17.78 25.61
CA ILE A 233 15.07 16.56 25.70
C ILE A 233 15.65 16.46 27.13
N PRO A 234 15.32 15.41 27.90
CA PRO A 234 15.84 15.23 29.25
C PRO A 234 17.25 14.63 29.19
N VAL A 235 18.21 15.24 29.87
CA VAL A 235 19.61 14.79 29.84
C VAL A 235 19.92 13.95 31.07
N PRO A 236 20.46 12.72 30.93
CA PRO A 236 20.81 11.86 32.06
C PRO A 236 21.84 12.49 33.00
N VAL A 237 21.72 12.18 34.28
CA VAL A 237 22.69 12.61 35.30
C VAL A 237 23.79 11.57 35.40
N VAL A 238 25.06 11.95 35.23
CA VAL A 238 26.22 11.04 35.31
C VAL A 238 26.81 10.97 36.73
N GLU A 239 26.87 12.08 37.47
CA GLU A 239 27.58 12.18 38.76
C GLU A 239 26.84 11.68 40.00
N GLU A 240 27.51 10.88 40.84
CA GLU A 240 26.96 10.30 42.08
C GLU A 240 26.62 11.31 43.19
N LYS A 241 27.37 12.41 43.34
CA LYS A 241 27.14 13.41 44.40
C LYS A 241 27.56 14.81 43.98
N ARG A 242 26.59 15.69 43.75
CA ARG A 242 26.79 17.14 43.62
C ARG A 242 26.13 17.84 44.80
N TYR A 243 26.88 18.68 45.52
CA TYR A 243 26.40 19.37 46.72
C TYR A 243 25.68 20.67 46.33
N HIS A 244 24.56 20.98 47.00
CA HIS A 244 23.93 22.30 46.88
C HIS A 244 24.91 23.40 47.30
N VAL A 245 25.34 24.22 46.34
CA VAL A 245 26.17 25.40 46.62
C VAL A 245 25.24 26.51 47.11
N ARG A 246 25.52 27.08 48.30
CA ARG A 246 24.69 28.13 48.92
C ARG A 246 24.75 29.50 48.22
N ASN A 247 25.59 29.65 47.18
CA ASN A 247 25.77 30.90 46.45
C ASN A 247 25.86 30.60 44.94
N ASN A 248 24.89 31.08 44.14
CA ASN A 248 24.76 30.77 42.71
C ASN A 248 25.49 31.77 41.79
N GLU A 249 26.13 32.81 42.32
CA GLU A 249 26.92 33.75 41.52
C GLU A 249 28.16 33.04 40.94
N GLY A 250 28.12 32.71 39.64
CA GLY A 250 29.17 31.98 38.93
C GLY A 250 28.96 30.46 38.83
N ALA A 251 27.77 29.95 39.16
CA ALA A 251 27.44 28.54 38.97
C ALA A 251 27.51 28.14 37.48
N ARG A 252 28.28 27.10 37.18
CA ARG A 252 28.37 26.50 35.84
C ARG A 252 27.31 25.42 35.68
N ALA A 253 26.86 25.23 34.44
CA ALA A 253 25.92 24.18 34.11
C ALA A 253 26.65 22.84 34.04
N HIS A 254 26.22 21.86 34.82
CA HIS A 254 26.76 20.50 34.76
C HIS A 254 25.81 19.58 34.01
N LEU A 255 26.34 18.43 33.58
CA LEU A 255 25.58 17.42 32.87
C LEU A 255 24.51 16.77 33.78
N GLY A 256 23.30 16.61 33.23
CA GLY A 256 22.13 16.17 33.96
C GLY A 256 21.15 17.32 34.16
N GLY A 257 20.13 17.38 33.32
CA GLY A 257 19.35 18.59 33.10
C GLY A 257 18.29 18.44 32.01
N LEU A 258 18.03 19.55 31.33
CA LEU A 258 17.03 19.68 30.29
C LEU A 258 17.62 20.46 29.11
N LEU A 259 17.41 19.96 27.91
CA LEU A 259 17.70 20.68 26.68
C LEU A 259 16.38 21.15 26.04
N VAL A 260 16.36 22.43 25.69
CA VAL A 260 15.29 23.07 24.92
C VAL A 260 15.79 23.28 23.49
N VAL A 261 15.09 22.70 22.53
CA VAL A 261 15.45 22.75 21.12
C VAL A 261 14.54 23.76 20.41
N GLY A 262 15.15 24.86 19.96
CA GLY A 262 14.58 25.88 19.08
C GLY A 262 14.85 25.61 17.60
N GLU A 263 14.25 26.43 16.74
CA GLU A 263 14.53 26.41 15.30
C GLU A 263 15.90 27.04 14.99
N THR A 264 16.34 27.99 15.81
CA THR A 264 17.58 28.77 15.64
C THR A 264 18.54 28.66 16.82
N LEU A 265 18.03 28.31 18.01
CA LEU A 265 18.80 28.29 19.25
C LEU A 265 18.56 27.03 20.06
N LEU A 266 19.65 26.39 20.48
CA LEU A 266 19.65 25.33 21.49
C LEU A 266 19.93 25.94 22.86
N THR A 267 19.16 25.57 23.89
CA THR A 267 19.39 26.05 25.26
C THR A 267 19.34 24.89 26.25
N TYR A 268 20.47 24.62 26.89
CA TYR A 268 20.60 23.65 27.97
C TYR A 268 20.39 24.30 29.34
N PHE A 269 19.73 23.61 30.25
CA PHE A 269 19.56 23.98 31.66
C PHE A 269 20.02 22.83 32.56
N ASP A 270 20.87 23.13 33.54
CA ASP A 270 21.27 22.18 34.59
C ASP A 270 20.08 21.81 35.51
N SER A 271 20.04 20.58 36.00
CA SER A 271 18.96 20.07 36.86
C SER A 271 18.96 20.59 38.30
N LEU A 272 20.05 21.19 38.79
CA LEU A 272 20.17 21.65 40.18
C LEU A 272 20.12 23.17 40.31
N THR A 273 20.98 23.89 39.58
CA THR A 273 21.06 25.35 39.66
C THR A 273 20.26 26.05 38.57
N TYR A 274 19.76 25.31 37.56
CA TYR A 274 19.12 25.85 36.36
C TYR A 274 19.96 26.92 35.64
N SER A 275 21.28 26.86 35.79
CA SER A 275 22.20 27.65 34.97
C SER A 275 22.11 27.18 33.53
N SER A 276 22.05 28.13 32.59
CA SER A 276 21.85 27.84 31.18
C SER A 276 23.08 28.04 30.31
N VAL A 277 23.17 27.24 29.26
CA VAL A 277 24.15 27.37 28.17
C VAL A 277 23.38 27.36 26.87
N SER A 278 23.62 28.35 26.00
CA SER A 278 22.93 28.45 24.72
C SER A 278 23.92 28.40 23.56
N SER A 279 23.54 27.73 22.48
CA SER A 279 24.33 27.62 21.24
C SER A 279 23.41 27.88 20.04
N THR A 280 23.88 28.69 19.10
CA THR A 280 23.14 28.99 17.85
C THR A 280 23.32 27.86 16.86
N LEU A 281 22.26 27.52 16.14
CA LEU A 281 22.33 26.60 15.00
C LEU A 281 22.93 27.34 13.79
N GLU A 282 23.76 26.64 13.01
CA GLU A 282 24.30 27.19 11.76
C GLU A 282 23.17 27.40 10.73
N ASP A 283 22.33 26.37 10.59
CA ASP A 283 21.14 26.39 9.73
C ASP A 283 19.88 26.27 10.60
N PRO A 284 18.88 27.14 10.40
CA PRO A 284 17.58 26.98 11.05
C PRO A 284 16.89 25.69 10.63
N LYS A 285 16.42 24.88 11.59
CA LYS A 285 15.78 23.58 11.32
C LYS A 285 14.60 23.32 12.25
N ILE A 286 13.55 22.72 11.69
CA ILE A 286 12.34 22.35 12.44
C ILE A 286 12.45 20.88 12.86
N TYR A 287 13.00 20.63 14.05
CA TYR A 287 13.12 19.27 14.58
C TYR A 287 11.78 18.73 15.08
N VAL A 288 11.45 17.50 14.69
CA VAL A 288 10.16 16.85 15.01
C VAL A 288 10.31 15.59 15.85
N ALA A 289 11.47 14.92 15.79
CA ALA A 289 11.75 13.70 16.56
C ALA A 289 13.20 13.67 17.05
N TRP A 290 13.45 12.93 18.12
CA TRP A 290 14.79 12.73 18.68
C TRP A 290 14.96 11.33 19.29
N ALA A 291 16.21 10.88 19.40
CA ALA A 291 16.59 9.67 20.14
C ALA A 291 17.93 9.86 20.87
N GLU A 292 18.04 9.28 22.07
CA GLU A 292 19.30 9.27 22.84
C GLU A 292 20.27 8.21 22.32
N TYR A 293 21.54 8.57 22.17
CA TYR A 293 22.62 7.61 21.87
C TYR A 293 23.37 7.17 23.14
N ASP A 294 24.02 8.12 23.84
CA ASP A 294 24.88 7.83 25.01
C ASP A 294 24.75 8.85 26.16
N GLY A 295 23.75 9.73 26.11
CA GLY A 295 23.49 10.78 27.10
C GLY A 295 24.23 12.11 26.83
N THR A 296 25.26 12.12 25.98
CA THR A 296 25.92 13.33 25.46
C THR A 296 25.66 13.57 23.98
N HIS A 297 25.38 12.51 23.24
CA HIS A 297 25.00 12.54 21.82
C HIS A 297 23.53 12.18 21.64
N TYR A 298 22.86 12.89 20.75
CA TYR A 298 21.44 12.70 20.43
C TYR A 298 21.21 12.77 18.93
N PHE A 299 20.39 11.89 18.40
CA PHE A 299 19.90 11.99 17.03
C PHE A 299 18.70 12.95 16.99
N LEU A 300 18.69 13.87 16.03
CA LEU A 300 17.60 14.80 15.77
C LEU A 300 17.15 14.65 14.32
N ALA A 301 15.85 14.45 14.09
CA ALA A 301 15.26 14.45 12.75
C ALA A 301 14.38 15.68 12.55
N ASP A 302 14.51 16.30 11.37
CA ASP A 302 13.71 17.46 10.98
C ASP A 302 12.45 17.10 10.18
N ASP A 303 11.58 18.09 9.96
CA ASP A 303 10.34 17.95 9.19
C ASP A 303 10.57 17.59 7.70
N TYR A 304 11.79 17.75 7.21
CA TYR A 304 12.21 17.52 5.82
C TYR A 304 12.97 16.19 5.64
N GLY A 305 13.07 15.36 6.69
CA GLY A 305 13.74 14.07 6.63
C GLY A 305 15.28 14.14 6.76
N ARG A 306 15.85 15.30 7.12
CA ARG A 306 17.28 15.41 7.46
C ARG A 306 17.52 14.85 8.85
N LEU A 307 18.66 14.17 9.01
CA LEU A 307 19.10 13.59 10.28
C LEU A 307 20.40 14.25 10.72
N ASP A 308 20.43 14.73 11.96
CA ASP A 308 21.59 15.37 12.57
C ASP A 308 21.98 14.68 13.89
N LEU A 309 23.27 14.73 14.21
CA LEU A 309 23.85 14.35 15.49
C LEU A 309 24.12 15.60 16.31
N LEU A 310 23.41 15.74 17.43
CA LEU A 310 23.69 16.75 18.43
C LEU A 310 24.75 16.22 19.42
N GLU A 311 25.82 16.98 19.62
CA GLU A 311 26.84 16.76 20.66
C GLU A 311 26.71 17.83 21.76
N ILE A 312 26.55 17.40 23.02
CA ILE A 312 26.71 18.25 24.19
C ILE A 312 28.20 18.28 24.56
N LYS A 313 28.87 19.40 24.28
CA LYS A 313 30.28 19.58 24.62
C LYS A 313 30.46 19.70 26.12
N THR A 314 31.26 18.79 26.67
CA THR A 314 31.54 18.73 28.10
C THR A 314 33.02 18.87 28.40
N THR A 315 33.35 19.40 29.58
CA THR A 315 34.71 19.43 30.13
C THR A 315 34.69 18.86 31.53
N ASN A 316 35.61 17.93 31.81
CA ASN A 316 35.76 17.35 33.14
C ASN A 316 36.52 18.32 34.06
N GLU A 317 35.84 18.83 35.08
CA GLU A 317 36.41 19.68 36.12
C GLU A 317 36.38 18.97 37.48
N SER A 318 37.11 19.50 38.47
CA SER A 318 37.04 18.99 39.84
C SER A 318 35.66 19.11 40.49
N THR A 319 34.79 19.96 39.93
CA THR A 319 33.41 20.16 40.40
C THR A 319 32.41 19.24 39.71
N GLY A 320 32.85 18.47 38.70
CA GLY A 320 32.01 17.62 37.87
C GLY A 320 32.19 17.83 36.36
N VAL A 321 31.35 17.19 35.57
CA VAL A 321 31.23 17.29 34.11
C VAL A 321 30.44 18.56 33.78
N VAL A 322 31.15 19.59 33.33
CA VAL A 322 30.58 20.90 32.99
C VAL A 322 30.20 20.93 31.52
N VAL A 323 29.00 21.39 31.20
CA VAL A 323 28.54 21.65 29.84
C VAL A 323 29.06 23.02 29.39
N THR A 324 29.81 23.05 28.29
CA THR A 324 30.44 24.27 27.76
C THR A 324 29.74 24.81 26.51
N GLY A 325 29.03 23.95 25.77
CA GLY A 325 28.34 24.32 24.53
C GLY A 325 27.64 23.12 23.92
N MET A 326 26.98 23.34 22.78
CA MET A 326 26.33 22.30 21.99
C MET A 326 26.67 22.52 20.52
N GLU A 327 26.92 21.43 19.79
CA GLU A 327 27.15 21.45 18.34
C GLU A 327 26.27 20.41 17.65
N VAL A 328 25.88 20.71 16.42
CA VAL A 328 25.04 19.84 15.61
C VAL A 328 25.77 19.52 14.32
N HIS A 329 25.87 18.23 14.01
CA HIS A 329 26.57 17.71 12.85
C HIS A 329 25.61 16.93 11.95
N PRO A 330 25.50 17.25 10.65
CA PRO A 330 24.62 16.52 9.75
C PRO A 330 25.15 15.11 9.46
N ILE A 331 24.24 14.15 9.43
CA ILE A 331 24.53 12.76 9.04
C ILE A 331 24.15 12.59 7.56
N SER A 332 24.97 11.87 6.80
CA SER A 332 24.73 11.65 5.36
C SER A 332 24.93 10.20 4.96
N PHE A 333 24.26 9.78 3.89
CA PHE A 333 24.51 8.50 3.23
C PHE A 333 25.87 8.52 2.53
N GLN A 334 26.39 7.34 2.21
CA GLN A 334 27.67 7.18 1.49
C GLN A 334 27.65 7.84 0.09
N ASP A 335 26.48 7.96 -0.54
CA ASP A 335 26.25 8.65 -1.81
C ASP A 335 26.12 10.19 -1.65
N SER A 336 26.39 10.71 -0.45
CA SER A 336 26.21 12.11 -0.04
C SER A 336 24.76 12.60 0.04
N SER A 337 23.75 11.73 -0.09
CA SER A 337 22.36 12.08 0.21
C SER A 337 22.20 12.37 1.71
N ARG A 338 21.33 13.31 2.06
CA ARG A 338 21.06 13.70 3.46
C ARG A 338 19.64 13.37 3.92
N TYR A 339 18.84 12.75 3.06
CA TYR A 339 17.41 12.64 3.26
C TYR A 339 17.01 11.21 3.57
N THR A 340 16.47 11.05 4.77
CA THR A 340 15.73 9.88 5.24
C THR A 340 14.23 10.14 5.08
N SER A 341 13.40 9.15 5.40
CA SER A 341 11.96 9.41 5.51
C SER A 341 11.63 10.27 6.73
N ARG A 342 10.61 11.12 6.62
CA ARG A 342 10.20 12.03 7.70
C ARG A 342 9.81 11.22 8.95
N ALA A 343 10.58 11.37 10.01
CA ALA A 343 10.38 10.63 11.25
C ALA A 343 9.11 11.10 11.99
N SER A 344 8.23 10.15 12.30
CA SER A 344 7.21 10.29 13.35
C SER A 344 7.75 9.87 14.72
N SER A 345 8.67 8.89 14.72
CA SER A 345 9.33 8.36 15.91
C SER A 345 10.75 7.92 15.55
N LEU A 346 11.70 8.20 16.44
CA LEU A 346 13.08 7.72 16.35
C LEU A 346 13.35 6.79 17.53
N VAL A 347 13.92 5.62 17.25
CA VAL A 347 14.26 4.63 18.28
C VAL A 347 15.66 4.08 18.03
N TYR A 348 16.59 4.40 18.94
CA TYR A 348 17.93 3.83 18.90
C TYR A 348 17.93 2.42 19.51
N MET A 349 18.32 1.42 18.73
CA MET A 349 18.27 0.00 19.13
C MET A 349 19.57 -0.52 19.76
N GLY A 350 20.62 0.30 19.83
CA GLY A 350 21.96 -0.16 20.19
C GLY A 350 22.75 -0.61 18.97
N ASN A 351 24.03 -0.92 19.15
CA ASN A 351 24.93 -1.39 18.08
C ASN A 351 24.87 -0.53 16.81
N ASN A 352 24.80 0.80 17.00
CA ASN A 352 24.74 1.76 15.91
C ASN A 352 23.51 1.61 14.98
N LEU A 353 22.45 0.90 15.41
CA LEU A 353 21.21 0.76 14.67
C LEU A 353 20.16 1.79 15.14
N LEU A 354 19.65 2.58 14.20
CA LEU A 354 18.59 3.56 14.41
C LEU A 354 17.37 3.19 13.58
N PHE A 355 16.22 3.03 14.24
CA PHE A 355 14.94 2.84 13.58
C PHE A 355 14.21 4.17 13.42
N ILE A 356 13.76 4.44 12.21
CA ILE A 356 12.93 5.58 11.81
C ILE A 356 11.52 5.06 11.52
N GLY A 357 10.60 5.32 12.43
CA GLY A 357 9.17 5.16 12.16
C GLY A 357 8.67 6.37 11.38
N SER A 358 7.92 6.14 10.30
CA SER A 358 7.33 7.21 9.50
C SER A 358 5.84 6.99 9.27
N HIS A 359 5.09 8.10 9.32
CA HIS A 359 3.69 8.17 8.90
C HIS A 359 3.55 8.52 7.42
N HIS A 360 4.43 9.38 6.88
CA HIS A 360 4.31 9.97 5.55
C HIS A 360 5.14 9.27 4.48
N GLY A 361 6.03 8.36 4.87
CA GLY A 361 6.93 7.63 3.98
C GLY A 361 7.25 6.25 4.52
N ASP A 362 8.11 5.53 3.81
CA ASP A 362 8.55 4.21 4.25
C ASP A 362 9.33 4.31 5.56
N SER A 363 9.11 3.36 6.46
CA SER A 363 9.90 3.30 7.70
C SER A 363 11.23 2.61 7.43
N GLN A 364 12.30 3.05 8.10
CA GLN A 364 13.66 2.68 7.75
C GLN A 364 14.43 2.19 8.98
N LEU A 365 15.24 1.14 8.80
CA LEU A 365 16.29 0.76 9.75
C LEU A 365 17.62 1.16 9.15
N LEU A 366 18.36 2.00 9.87
CA LEU A 366 19.65 2.55 9.45
C LEU A 366 20.76 2.04 10.38
N HIS A 367 21.93 1.81 9.82
CA HIS A 367 23.17 1.68 10.57
C HIS A 367 23.92 3.02 10.49
N ILE A 368 24.35 3.55 11.62
CA ILE A 368 24.95 4.88 11.74
C ILE A 368 26.37 4.78 12.31
N ASP A 369 27.35 5.18 11.51
CA ASP A 369 28.70 5.43 11.98
C ASP A 369 28.81 6.87 12.49
N ILE A 370 29.06 7.00 13.79
CA ILE A 370 29.13 8.29 14.50
C ILE A 370 30.46 8.99 14.26
N GLU A 371 31.55 8.25 14.10
CA GLU A 371 32.88 8.83 13.88
C GLU A 371 32.94 9.47 12.49
N THR A 372 32.38 8.78 11.49
CA THR A 372 32.34 9.28 10.12
C THR A 372 31.09 10.12 9.81
N GLN A 373 30.09 10.13 10.69
CA GLN A 373 28.77 10.75 10.49
C GLN A 373 28.10 10.24 9.21
N GLN A 374 28.25 8.93 8.95
CA GLN A 374 27.67 8.27 7.79
C GLN A 374 26.57 7.30 8.19
N MET A 375 25.55 7.18 7.35
CA MET A 375 24.49 6.20 7.51
C MET A 375 24.38 5.27 6.30
N SER A 376 23.96 4.03 6.56
CA SER A 376 23.64 3.04 5.53
C SER A 376 22.28 2.41 5.82
N LEU A 377 21.50 2.19 4.77
CA LEU A 377 20.18 1.58 4.85
C LEU A 377 20.31 0.06 5.06
N VAL A 378 19.67 -0.46 6.11
CA VAL A 378 19.64 -1.90 6.44
C VAL A 378 18.33 -2.52 5.97
N LYS A 379 17.19 -1.89 6.29
CA LYS A 379 15.87 -2.40 5.88
C LYS A 379 14.86 -1.27 5.67
N VAL A 380 13.94 -1.48 4.75
CA VAL A 380 12.77 -0.63 4.50
C VAL A 380 11.49 -1.39 4.82
N LEU A 381 10.55 -0.74 5.50
CA LEU A 381 9.18 -1.19 5.69
C LEU A 381 8.25 -0.30 4.85
N SER A 382 7.64 -0.90 3.85
CA SER A 382 6.76 -0.21 2.92
C SER A 382 5.54 0.41 3.62
N ASN A 383 5.25 1.68 3.31
CA ASN A 383 4.17 2.46 3.91
C ASN A 383 3.29 3.19 2.87
N ASN A 384 2.03 2.78 2.75
CA ASN A 384 1.04 3.39 1.86
C ASN A 384 0.40 4.67 2.44
N ALA A 385 0.74 5.05 3.66
CA ALA A 385 0.11 6.16 4.36
C ALA A 385 0.77 7.52 4.04
N PRO A 386 -0.01 8.61 4.07
CA PRO A 386 -1.46 8.62 3.88
C PRO A 386 -1.84 8.30 2.42
N ILE A 387 -2.95 7.58 2.20
CA ILE A 387 -3.56 7.47 0.86
C ILE A 387 -4.34 8.77 0.62
N MET A 388 -3.83 9.64 -0.24
CA MET A 388 -4.41 10.96 -0.52
C MET A 388 -5.56 10.90 -1.51
N ASP A 389 -5.37 10.11 -2.57
CA ASP A 389 -6.37 9.78 -3.58
C ASP A 389 -5.96 8.49 -4.29
N PHE A 390 -6.93 7.81 -4.90
CA PHE A 390 -6.65 6.64 -5.70
C PHE A 390 -7.68 6.49 -6.82
N THR A 391 -7.28 5.73 -7.84
CA THR A 391 -8.14 5.34 -8.95
C THR A 391 -7.99 3.84 -9.20
N ILE A 392 -8.97 3.25 -9.87
CA ILE A 392 -8.99 1.85 -10.22
C ILE A 392 -8.69 1.76 -11.72
N MET A 393 -7.66 1.02 -12.07
CA MET A 393 -7.26 0.73 -13.44
C MET A 393 -7.56 -0.73 -13.75
N ASP A 394 -8.48 -0.98 -14.69
CA ASP A 394 -8.73 -2.33 -15.21
C ASP A 394 -8.04 -2.50 -16.57
N LEU A 395 -6.98 -3.31 -16.60
CA LEU A 395 -6.25 -3.65 -17.83
C LEU A 395 -6.90 -4.84 -18.57
N GLY A 396 -7.88 -5.51 -17.96
CA GLY A 396 -8.51 -6.72 -18.50
C GLY A 396 -9.63 -6.48 -19.50
N ASN A 397 -10.24 -5.28 -19.50
CA ASN A 397 -11.44 -4.94 -20.29
C ASN A 397 -11.28 -3.66 -21.11
N ARG A 398 -10.32 -3.64 -22.04
CA ARG A 398 -10.10 -2.50 -22.95
C ARG A 398 -11.13 -2.36 -24.07
N GLU A 399 -11.88 -3.42 -24.37
CA GLU A 399 -12.74 -3.52 -25.56
C GLU A 399 -14.22 -3.64 -25.18
N GLY A 400 -14.90 -2.53 -24.87
CA GLY A 400 -16.37 -2.36 -24.98
C GLY A 400 -17.31 -3.28 -24.17
N ASP A 401 -16.84 -4.38 -23.61
CA ASP A 401 -17.59 -5.31 -22.76
C ASP A 401 -17.61 -4.75 -21.34
N ALA A 402 -18.43 -3.71 -21.16
CA ALA A 402 -18.69 -3.08 -19.88
C ALA A 402 -19.37 -4.01 -18.84
N GLN A 403 -19.49 -5.32 -19.10
CA GLN A 403 -20.35 -6.22 -18.34
C GLN A 403 -19.66 -7.33 -17.54
N SER A 404 -18.34 -7.52 -17.56
CA SER A 404 -17.74 -8.58 -16.71
C SER A 404 -16.24 -8.39 -16.44
N GLY A 405 -15.87 -7.74 -15.32
CA GLY A 405 -14.49 -7.85 -14.81
C GLY A 405 -14.05 -7.05 -13.59
N ASN A 406 -14.92 -6.30 -12.90
CA ASN A 406 -14.49 -5.47 -11.75
C ASN A 406 -14.32 -6.23 -10.42
N THR A 407 -13.77 -7.45 -10.41
CA THR A 407 -13.32 -8.07 -9.16
C THR A 407 -11.84 -7.82 -9.01
N PHE A 408 -11.41 -7.15 -7.93
CA PHE A 408 -9.99 -7.00 -7.58
C PHE A 408 -9.24 -8.36 -7.55
N SER A 409 -9.96 -9.44 -7.25
CA SER A 409 -9.52 -10.82 -7.35
C SER A 409 -9.15 -11.30 -8.77
N SER A 410 -9.35 -10.52 -9.83
CA SER A 410 -8.94 -10.92 -11.19
C SER A 410 -7.43 -10.85 -11.40
N GLY A 411 -6.70 -10.14 -10.52
CA GLY A 411 -5.27 -9.83 -10.66
C GLY A 411 -4.94 -8.77 -11.72
N GLN A 412 -5.94 -8.38 -12.53
CA GLN A 412 -5.81 -7.42 -13.63
C GLN A 412 -6.22 -6.00 -13.22
N ALA A 413 -7.14 -5.89 -12.27
CA ALA A 413 -7.48 -4.62 -11.67
C ALA A 413 -6.35 -4.17 -10.74
N ARG A 414 -5.80 -2.99 -11.01
CA ARG A 414 -4.79 -2.34 -10.17
C ARG A 414 -5.42 -1.12 -9.51
N ILE A 415 -5.15 -0.95 -8.23
CA ILE A 415 -5.46 0.27 -7.50
C ILE A 415 -4.21 1.12 -7.54
N VAL A 416 -4.30 2.29 -8.15
CA VAL A 416 -3.19 3.24 -8.26
C VAL A 416 -3.47 4.39 -7.33
N ALA A 417 -2.66 4.51 -6.28
CA ALA A 417 -2.84 5.43 -5.18
C ALA A 417 -1.71 6.46 -5.11
N GLY A 418 -2.06 7.73 -4.91
CA GLY A 418 -1.13 8.75 -4.45
C GLY A 418 -0.93 8.61 -2.95
N CYS A 419 0.26 8.22 -2.54
CA CYS A 419 0.62 7.90 -1.16
C CYS A 419 1.72 8.83 -0.67
N GLY A 420 1.79 8.99 0.65
CA GLY A 420 2.84 9.76 1.29
C GLY A 420 2.69 11.27 1.13
N ALA A 421 3.67 12.01 1.64
CA ALA A 421 3.66 13.47 1.57
C ALA A 421 5.05 14.05 1.29
N TYR A 422 5.08 15.13 0.52
CA TYR A 422 6.25 15.91 0.16
C TYR A 422 7.34 15.01 -0.40
N GLN A 423 8.56 15.06 0.14
CA GLN A 423 9.69 14.27 -0.33
C GLN A 423 9.47 12.74 -0.22
N ASP A 424 8.61 12.29 0.68
CA ASP A 424 8.23 10.89 0.83
C ASP A 424 7.05 10.49 -0.09
N GLY A 425 6.53 11.42 -0.88
CA GLY A 425 5.41 11.19 -1.78
C GLY A 425 5.75 10.18 -2.88
N SER A 426 4.84 9.23 -3.09
CA SER A 426 4.98 8.13 -4.03
C SER A 426 3.67 7.79 -4.72
N LEU A 427 3.76 7.23 -5.92
CA LEU A 427 2.64 6.57 -6.58
C LEU A 427 2.73 5.07 -6.32
N ARG A 428 1.66 4.46 -5.82
CA ARG A 428 1.66 3.04 -5.45
C ARG A 428 0.65 2.25 -6.27
N SER A 429 1.12 1.20 -6.92
CA SER A 429 0.28 0.25 -7.63
C SER A 429 0.05 -0.97 -6.73
N ILE A 430 -1.20 -1.13 -6.30
CA ILE A 430 -1.67 -2.20 -5.41
C ILE A 430 -2.48 -3.18 -6.26
N ARG A 431 -2.04 -4.44 -6.32
CA ARG A 431 -2.67 -5.50 -7.14
C ARG A 431 -2.74 -6.81 -6.36
N SER A 432 -3.78 -7.60 -6.60
CA SER A 432 -3.83 -8.99 -6.11
C SER A 432 -2.88 -9.86 -6.94
N GLY A 433 -2.01 -10.61 -6.28
CA GLY A 433 -1.01 -11.45 -6.93
C GLY A 433 -0.75 -12.75 -6.16
N VAL A 434 0.09 -13.60 -6.73
CA VAL A 434 0.59 -14.84 -6.11
C VAL A 434 2.04 -14.61 -5.68
N GLY A 435 2.33 -14.93 -4.42
CA GLY A 435 3.68 -14.87 -3.89
C GLY A 435 4.56 -16.00 -4.42
N LEU A 436 5.85 -15.73 -4.55
CA LEU A 436 6.88 -16.75 -4.77
C LEU A 436 7.78 -16.77 -3.54
N GLU A 437 7.91 -17.93 -2.91
CA GLU A 437 8.82 -18.15 -1.78
C GLU A 437 10.16 -18.67 -2.31
N ASP A 438 11.24 -17.91 -2.12
CA ASP A 438 12.58 -18.31 -2.54
C ASP A 438 13.13 -19.39 -1.60
N ARG A 439 13.39 -20.58 -2.16
CA ARG A 439 13.98 -21.74 -1.46
C ARG A 439 15.48 -21.87 -1.71
N GLY A 440 15.96 -21.32 -2.82
CA GLY A 440 17.37 -21.39 -3.21
C GLY A 440 17.73 -20.33 -4.25
N LEU A 441 18.98 -19.87 -4.20
CA LEU A 441 19.53 -18.84 -5.06
C LEU A 441 20.88 -19.30 -5.62
N LEU A 442 21.06 -19.16 -6.94
CA LEU A 442 22.27 -19.51 -7.68
C LEU A 442 22.80 -18.26 -8.38
N ASP A 443 23.71 -17.56 -7.71
CA ASP A 443 24.20 -16.23 -8.12
C ASP A 443 25.31 -16.23 -9.18
N GLU A 444 25.82 -17.41 -9.56
CA GLU A 444 26.97 -17.54 -10.48
C GLU A 444 26.57 -17.61 -11.96
N ILE A 445 25.27 -17.56 -12.28
CA ILE A 445 24.77 -17.86 -13.62
C ILE A 445 23.95 -16.69 -14.18
N GLN A 446 24.50 -16.05 -15.22
CA GLN A 446 23.95 -14.87 -15.87
C GLN A 446 23.61 -15.12 -17.34
N GLY A 447 22.69 -14.31 -17.89
CA GLY A 447 22.43 -14.29 -19.33
C GLY A 447 21.76 -15.54 -19.90
N THR A 448 20.87 -16.17 -19.12
CA THR A 448 20.12 -17.36 -19.50
C THR A 448 19.28 -17.13 -20.77
N ARG A 449 19.32 -18.09 -21.71
CA ARG A 449 18.56 -18.11 -22.97
C ARG A 449 17.52 -19.23 -23.03
N GLY A 450 17.57 -20.17 -22.11
CA GLY A 450 16.60 -21.25 -21.96
C GLY A 450 16.82 -22.00 -20.67
N LEU A 451 15.74 -22.51 -20.09
CA LEU A 451 15.75 -23.24 -18.83
C LEU A 451 14.88 -24.47 -18.99
N PHE A 452 15.43 -25.64 -18.70
CA PHE A 452 14.75 -26.93 -18.88
C PHE A 452 15.00 -27.83 -17.68
N THR A 453 14.05 -28.69 -17.36
CA THR A 453 14.18 -29.67 -16.28
C THR A 453 14.12 -31.08 -16.84
N LEU A 454 15.01 -31.93 -16.34
CA LEU A 454 15.18 -33.30 -16.77
C LEU A 454 15.16 -34.25 -15.57
N ARG A 455 14.85 -35.51 -15.87
CA ARG A 455 14.94 -36.66 -14.97
C ARG A 455 16.12 -37.54 -15.37
N SER A 456 16.96 -37.90 -14.40
CA SER A 456 17.90 -39.00 -14.51
C SER A 456 17.18 -40.35 -14.60
N VAL A 457 17.88 -41.37 -15.12
CA VAL A 457 17.32 -42.71 -15.37
C VAL A 457 16.70 -43.35 -14.13
N ASP A 458 17.34 -43.16 -12.97
CA ASP A 458 16.91 -43.77 -11.70
C ASP A 458 15.93 -42.90 -10.89
N SER A 459 15.52 -41.74 -11.41
CA SER A 459 14.70 -40.77 -10.68
C SER A 459 13.27 -40.69 -11.23
N GLU A 460 12.28 -40.84 -10.34
CA GLU A 460 10.87 -40.59 -10.67
C GLU A 460 10.58 -39.09 -10.80
N LYS A 461 11.30 -38.25 -10.06
CA LYS A 461 11.16 -36.80 -10.01
C LYS A 461 12.25 -36.08 -10.83
N ALA A 462 12.02 -34.81 -11.16
CA ALA A 462 13.05 -34.01 -11.81
C ALA A 462 14.22 -33.82 -10.84
N ASP A 463 15.44 -34.11 -11.27
CA ASP A 463 16.65 -33.98 -10.45
C ASP A 463 17.74 -33.17 -11.15
N THR A 464 17.48 -32.72 -12.38
CA THR A 464 18.47 -32.04 -13.22
C THR A 464 17.87 -30.78 -13.84
N VAL A 465 18.60 -29.68 -13.78
CA VAL A 465 18.28 -28.40 -14.44
C VAL A 465 19.32 -28.14 -15.53
N VAL A 466 18.84 -27.91 -16.75
CA VAL A 466 19.65 -27.56 -17.91
C VAL A 466 19.48 -26.08 -18.20
N ILE A 467 20.60 -25.36 -18.23
CA ILE A 467 20.64 -23.92 -18.40
C ILE A 467 21.35 -23.62 -19.72
N SER A 468 20.62 -23.06 -20.66
CA SER A 468 21.15 -22.66 -21.96
C SER A 468 21.63 -21.21 -21.92
N THR A 469 22.84 -20.96 -22.42
CA THR A 469 23.46 -19.63 -22.52
C THR A 469 23.98 -19.40 -23.93
N LEU A 470 24.34 -18.15 -24.25
CA LEU A 470 24.97 -17.81 -25.54
C LEU A 470 26.28 -18.56 -25.81
N THR A 471 27.01 -18.96 -24.75
CA THR A 471 28.33 -19.61 -24.87
C THR A 471 28.28 -21.13 -24.80
N GLY A 472 27.12 -21.73 -24.49
CA GLY A 472 26.97 -23.17 -24.31
C GLY A 472 25.84 -23.53 -23.35
N THR A 473 25.77 -24.80 -22.99
CA THR A 473 24.75 -25.35 -22.09
C THR A 473 25.42 -25.85 -20.79
N ARG A 474 24.92 -25.41 -19.64
CA ARG A 474 25.35 -25.88 -18.31
C ARG A 474 24.29 -26.83 -17.74
N VAL A 475 24.71 -27.82 -16.96
CA VAL A 475 23.80 -28.81 -16.37
C VAL A 475 24.07 -28.89 -14.88
N LEU A 476 23.02 -28.70 -14.07
CA LEU A 476 23.07 -28.80 -12.62
C LEU A 476 22.24 -29.99 -12.16
N ARG A 477 22.83 -30.86 -11.34
CA ARG A 477 22.16 -31.97 -10.70
C ARG A 477 21.88 -31.65 -9.24
N PHE A 478 20.66 -31.95 -8.81
CA PHE A 478 20.14 -31.68 -7.48
C PHE A 478 19.97 -33.00 -6.73
N GLU A 479 20.80 -33.21 -5.74
CA GLU A 479 20.65 -34.26 -4.74
C GLU A 479 20.08 -33.65 -3.45
N PRO A 480 19.49 -34.45 -2.53
CA PRO A 480 18.87 -33.92 -1.32
C PRO A 480 19.75 -32.98 -0.48
N ASP A 481 21.07 -33.22 -0.48
CA ASP A 481 22.02 -32.48 0.35
C ASP A 481 23.01 -31.61 -0.45
N ASN A 482 23.02 -31.67 -1.79
CA ASN A 482 24.02 -31.00 -2.60
C ASN A 482 23.56 -30.66 -4.02
N ILE A 483 24.13 -29.60 -4.60
CA ILE A 483 23.95 -29.20 -6.00
C ILE A 483 25.31 -29.36 -6.70
N GLU A 484 25.38 -30.17 -7.74
CA GLU A 484 26.60 -30.42 -8.51
C GLU A 484 26.46 -29.94 -9.96
N GLU A 485 27.45 -29.20 -10.46
CA GLU A 485 27.56 -28.90 -11.88
C GLU A 485 28.22 -30.04 -12.65
N LEU A 486 27.56 -30.51 -13.70
CA LEU A 486 28.03 -31.60 -14.54
C LEU A 486 28.62 -31.06 -15.85
N PHE A 487 29.88 -31.41 -16.11
CA PHE A 487 30.58 -31.08 -17.36
C PHE A 487 30.34 -32.10 -18.49
N SER A 488 29.54 -33.14 -18.22
CA SER A 488 29.06 -34.11 -19.22
C SER A 488 27.77 -34.73 -18.71
N PHE A 489 26.74 -34.81 -19.56
CA PHE A 489 25.44 -35.35 -19.16
C PHE A 489 24.77 -36.10 -20.32
N GLN A 490 24.54 -37.41 -20.15
CA GLN A 490 23.72 -38.26 -21.05
C GLN A 490 23.97 -38.10 -22.56
N GLY A 491 25.20 -37.76 -22.97
CA GLY A 491 25.56 -37.55 -24.37
C GLY A 491 25.13 -36.20 -24.97
N MET A 492 24.62 -35.26 -24.17
CA MET A 492 24.26 -33.91 -24.60
C MET A 492 25.48 -33.12 -25.06
N ASP A 493 25.30 -32.31 -26.11
CA ASP A 493 26.28 -31.30 -26.52
C ASP A 493 26.17 -30.08 -25.60
N LEU A 494 27.20 -29.86 -24.78
CA LEU A 494 27.27 -28.75 -23.83
C LEU A 494 28.02 -27.52 -24.40
N GLU A 495 28.70 -27.65 -25.53
CA GLU A 495 29.45 -26.55 -26.16
C GLU A 495 28.52 -25.63 -26.98
N SER A 496 27.35 -26.13 -27.37
CA SER A 496 26.35 -25.39 -28.14
C SER A 496 25.21 -24.87 -27.25
N GLU A 497 24.54 -23.81 -27.71
CA GLU A 497 23.24 -23.38 -27.16
C GLU A 497 22.20 -24.49 -27.37
N THR A 498 21.42 -24.79 -26.33
CA THR A 498 20.27 -25.69 -26.40
C THR A 498 18.99 -24.88 -26.52
N LEU A 499 18.21 -25.11 -27.58
CA LEU A 499 16.92 -24.47 -27.83
C LEU A 499 15.76 -25.18 -27.11
N LEU A 500 15.86 -26.51 -26.96
CA LEU A 500 14.89 -27.33 -26.22
C LEU A 500 15.55 -28.61 -25.71
N ALA A 501 15.28 -28.96 -24.45
CA ALA A 501 15.63 -30.26 -23.87
C ALA A 501 14.41 -30.87 -23.16
N ALA A 502 14.16 -32.17 -23.36
CA ALA A 502 13.04 -32.87 -22.71
C ALA A 502 13.25 -34.39 -22.60
N ASN A 503 12.75 -34.99 -21.51
CA ASN A 503 12.61 -36.45 -21.43
C ASN A 503 11.37 -36.94 -22.20
N LEU A 504 11.54 -38.00 -22.98
CA LEU A 504 10.45 -38.66 -23.71
C LEU A 504 9.87 -39.84 -22.90
N PRO A 505 8.58 -40.21 -23.10
CA PRO A 505 7.95 -41.30 -22.36
C PRO A 505 8.58 -42.68 -22.58
N ASN A 506 9.34 -42.85 -23.67
CA ASN A 506 10.08 -44.07 -23.98
C ASN A 506 11.45 -44.15 -23.28
N GLY A 507 11.76 -43.20 -22.38
CA GLY A 507 13.02 -43.14 -21.65
C GLY A 507 14.16 -42.44 -22.40
N GLN A 508 13.94 -41.92 -23.61
CA GLN A 508 14.97 -41.20 -24.37
C GLN A 508 15.06 -39.73 -23.96
N LEU A 509 16.22 -39.12 -24.22
CA LEU A 509 16.45 -37.69 -24.05
C LEU A 509 16.44 -36.98 -25.41
N LEU A 510 15.64 -35.92 -25.54
CA LEU A 510 15.61 -35.04 -26.71
C LEU A 510 16.46 -33.80 -26.42
N GLN A 511 17.42 -33.50 -27.28
CA GLN A 511 18.14 -32.22 -27.31
C GLN A 511 18.02 -31.59 -28.70
N ILE A 512 17.59 -30.33 -28.75
CA ILE A 512 17.53 -29.53 -29.98
C ILE A 512 18.51 -28.36 -29.85
N THR A 513 19.49 -28.29 -30.73
CA THR A 513 20.43 -27.16 -30.87
C THR A 513 20.12 -26.38 -32.15
N PRO A 514 20.73 -25.21 -32.41
CA PRO A 514 20.53 -24.47 -33.66
C PRO A 514 20.87 -25.23 -34.94
N ARG A 515 21.54 -26.39 -34.87
CA ARG A 515 21.96 -27.17 -36.05
C ARG A 515 21.45 -28.60 -36.08
N VAL A 516 21.25 -29.22 -34.91
CA VAL A 516 21.02 -30.67 -34.79
C VAL A 516 19.89 -30.95 -33.80
N VAL A 517 19.05 -31.91 -34.15
CA VAL A 517 18.09 -32.55 -33.25
C VAL A 517 18.60 -33.94 -32.93
N ASN A 518 18.83 -34.23 -31.66
CA ASN A 518 19.36 -35.51 -31.19
C ASN A 518 18.36 -36.21 -30.26
N LEU A 519 18.15 -37.49 -30.52
CA LEU A 519 17.60 -38.45 -29.57
C LEU A 519 18.77 -39.22 -28.96
N LEU A 520 18.93 -39.09 -27.65
CA LEU A 520 20.01 -39.67 -26.88
C LEU A 520 19.45 -40.78 -26.01
N ASP A 521 20.23 -41.84 -25.86
CA ASP A 521 20.01 -42.88 -24.87
C ASP A 521 20.62 -42.44 -23.53
N PRO A 522 19.84 -42.22 -22.46
CA PRO A 522 20.39 -41.80 -21.17
C PRO A 522 21.39 -42.78 -20.57
N ASP A 523 21.23 -44.08 -20.81
CA ASP A 523 22.08 -45.13 -20.22
C ASP A 523 23.47 -45.19 -20.87
N SER A 524 23.51 -45.21 -22.21
CA SER A 524 24.78 -45.31 -22.96
C SER A 524 25.37 -43.95 -23.35
N GLY A 525 24.60 -42.87 -23.25
CA GLY A 525 24.95 -41.54 -23.79
C GLY A 525 25.07 -41.53 -25.32
N ALA A 526 24.63 -42.59 -26.01
CA ALA A 526 24.75 -42.71 -27.46
C ALA A 526 23.60 -41.98 -28.16
N SER A 527 23.90 -41.39 -29.33
CA SER A 527 22.85 -40.86 -30.21
C SER A 527 22.11 -42.01 -30.90
N LEU A 528 20.84 -42.18 -30.55
CA LEU A 528 19.91 -43.16 -31.14
C LEU A 528 19.35 -42.67 -32.48
N GLY A 529 19.24 -41.36 -32.64
CA GLY A 529 18.82 -40.70 -33.86
C GLY A 529 19.30 -39.27 -33.87
N SER A 530 19.79 -38.81 -35.02
CA SER A 530 20.21 -37.42 -35.21
C SER A 530 19.65 -36.91 -36.53
N TRP A 531 19.05 -35.73 -36.49
CA TRP A 531 18.56 -35.03 -37.65
C TRP A 531 19.28 -33.68 -37.74
N GLN A 532 19.86 -33.39 -38.91
CA GLN A 532 20.55 -32.14 -39.17
C GLN A 532 19.73 -31.26 -40.10
N SER A 533 19.78 -29.95 -39.85
CA SER A 533 19.10 -28.98 -40.68
C SER A 533 19.58 -29.01 -42.15
N PRO A 534 18.68 -28.98 -43.15
CA PRO A 534 19.05 -28.95 -44.55
C PRO A 534 19.94 -27.76 -44.91
N GLU A 535 20.92 -27.98 -45.78
CA GLU A 535 21.82 -26.93 -46.31
C GLU A 535 22.62 -26.14 -45.27
N GLY A 536 22.69 -26.62 -44.02
CA GLY A 536 23.40 -25.94 -42.93
C GLY A 536 22.70 -24.69 -42.40
N LYS A 537 21.42 -24.49 -42.72
CA LYS A 537 20.59 -23.40 -42.18
C LYS A 537 20.33 -23.60 -40.70
N LEU A 538 20.14 -22.51 -39.96
CA LEU A 538 19.93 -22.57 -38.51
C LEU A 538 18.46 -22.79 -38.16
N ILE A 539 18.22 -23.62 -37.14
CA ILE A 539 16.94 -23.73 -36.46
C ILE A 539 16.79 -22.47 -35.60
N THR A 540 15.73 -21.70 -35.83
CA THR A 540 15.48 -20.42 -35.14
C THR A 540 14.48 -20.54 -33.99
N ALA A 541 13.57 -21.51 -34.07
CA ALA A 541 12.60 -21.82 -33.01
C ALA A 541 12.28 -23.31 -33.00
N ALA A 542 12.02 -23.86 -31.82
CA ALA A 542 11.69 -25.26 -31.62
C ALA A 542 10.63 -25.43 -30.52
N SER A 543 9.71 -26.36 -30.73
CA SER A 543 8.74 -26.80 -29.72
C SER A 543 8.48 -28.29 -29.90
N ALA A 544 8.31 -29.03 -28.82
CA ALA A 544 8.10 -30.47 -28.88
C ALA A 544 7.06 -30.92 -27.88
N ASN A 545 6.33 -31.97 -28.25
CA ASN A 545 5.54 -32.77 -27.33
C ASN A 545 6.15 -34.19 -27.26
N THR A 546 5.40 -35.16 -26.76
CA THR A 546 5.87 -36.54 -26.60
C THR A 546 6.00 -37.33 -27.91
N LYS A 547 5.41 -36.85 -29.02
CA LYS A 547 5.32 -37.55 -30.31
C LYS A 547 5.98 -36.78 -31.45
N TRP A 548 5.98 -35.46 -31.42
CA TRP A 548 6.41 -34.58 -32.50
C TRP A 548 7.33 -33.48 -31.99
N ALA A 549 8.33 -33.12 -32.79
CA ALA A 549 9.09 -31.88 -32.66
C ALA A 549 8.83 -30.98 -33.86
N LEU A 550 8.34 -29.77 -33.61
CA LEU A 550 8.05 -28.73 -34.59
C LEU A 550 9.17 -27.69 -34.57
N LEU A 551 9.74 -27.41 -35.74
CA LEU A 551 10.91 -26.55 -35.92
C LEU A 551 10.65 -25.48 -36.97
N SER A 552 11.22 -24.31 -36.76
CA SER A 552 11.38 -23.26 -37.78
C SER A 552 12.84 -23.14 -38.17
N ILE A 553 13.12 -23.12 -39.46
CA ILE A 553 14.46 -23.00 -40.02
C ILE A 553 14.53 -21.71 -40.82
N ASP A 554 15.50 -20.86 -40.48
CA ASP A 554 15.72 -19.55 -41.11
C ASP A 554 14.45 -18.66 -41.17
N GLY A 555 13.48 -18.92 -40.27
CA GLY A 555 12.19 -18.24 -40.22
C GLY A 555 11.24 -18.51 -41.40
N SER A 556 11.58 -19.39 -42.35
CA SER A 556 10.82 -19.55 -43.61
C SER A 556 10.49 -21.00 -43.98
N ILE A 557 11.03 -21.97 -43.25
CA ILE A 557 10.79 -23.39 -43.49
C ILE A 557 10.28 -24.02 -42.19
N LEU A 558 9.13 -24.68 -42.29
CA LEU A 558 8.51 -25.42 -41.19
C LEU A 558 8.85 -26.91 -41.31
N VAL A 559 9.31 -27.51 -40.21
CA VAL A 559 9.65 -28.94 -40.17
C VAL A 559 8.98 -29.60 -38.97
N SER A 560 8.31 -30.73 -39.21
CA SER A 560 7.81 -31.61 -38.16
C SER A 560 8.58 -32.93 -38.18
N LEU A 561 9.14 -33.32 -37.04
CA LEU A 561 9.86 -34.56 -36.84
C LEU A 561 9.04 -35.51 -35.97
N ASN A 562 8.83 -36.74 -36.42
CA ASN A 562 8.21 -37.77 -35.59
C ASN A 562 9.24 -38.38 -34.63
N LEU A 563 9.05 -38.17 -33.33
CA LEU A 563 9.95 -38.63 -32.27
C LEU A 563 9.86 -40.14 -32.05
N LEU A 564 8.73 -40.76 -32.39
CA LEU A 564 8.49 -42.21 -32.24
C LEU A 564 8.94 -43.02 -33.46
N ASP A 565 9.07 -42.37 -34.63
CA ASP A 565 9.47 -42.97 -35.92
C ASP A 565 10.85 -42.45 -36.36
N GLY A 566 11.82 -42.44 -35.43
CA GLY A 566 13.23 -42.20 -35.73
C GLY A 566 13.55 -40.83 -36.36
N LEU A 567 12.88 -39.76 -35.91
CA LEU A 567 13.00 -38.39 -36.44
C LEU A 567 12.62 -38.27 -37.93
N LYS A 568 11.65 -39.06 -38.39
CA LYS A 568 11.09 -38.91 -39.74
C LYS A 568 10.54 -37.50 -39.93
N ALA A 569 11.08 -36.81 -40.94
CA ALA A 569 10.81 -35.41 -41.20
C ALA A 569 9.73 -35.18 -42.27
N VAL A 570 8.84 -34.23 -41.99
CA VAL A 570 7.93 -33.59 -42.94
C VAL A 570 8.35 -32.14 -43.04
N ILE A 571 8.60 -31.64 -44.25
CA ILE A 571 9.16 -30.31 -44.51
C ILE A 571 8.20 -29.54 -45.42
N GLN A 572 7.87 -28.32 -45.03
CA GLN A 572 7.03 -27.43 -45.81
C GLN A 572 7.59 -25.99 -45.80
N ASN A 573 7.61 -25.33 -46.95
CA ASN A 573 7.95 -23.90 -47.01
C ASN A 573 6.81 -23.07 -46.41
N ALA A 574 7.16 -21.95 -45.77
CA ALA A 574 6.19 -21.02 -45.25
C ALA A 574 5.19 -20.56 -46.31
N THR A 575 3.95 -20.32 -45.88
CA THR A 575 2.86 -19.87 -46.75
C THR A 575 3.19 -18.53 -47.39
N GLN A 576 2.82 -18.35 -48.66
CA GLN A 576 2.99 -17.06 -49.34
C GLN A 576 1.91 -16.10 -48.86
N ASP A 577 2.30 -14.87 -48.55
CA ASP A 577 1.36 -13.80 -48.26
C ASP A 577 0.55 -13.47 -49.52
N SER A 578 -0.78 -13.57 -49.41
CA SER A 578 -1.72 -13.30 -50.50
C SER A 578 -1.66 -11.86 -51.03
N VAL A 579 -1.11 -10.91 -50.25
CA VAL A 579 -1.04 -9.48 -50.61
C VAL A 579 0.32 -9.11 -51.23
N SER A 580 1.44 -9.52 -50.62
CA SER A 580 2.79 -9.15 -51.09
C SER A 580 3.46 -10.16 -52.03
N GLY A 581 2.96 -11.40 -52.12
CA GLY A 581 3.57 -12.47 -52.91
C GLY A 581 4.93 -12.95 -52.40
N GLN A 582 5.39 -12.45 -51.24
CA GLN A 582 6.59 -12.91 -50.54
C GLN A 582 6.24 -14.02 -49.53
N PRO A 583 7.19 -14.92 -49.20
CA PRO A 583 6.97 -15.90 -48.15
C PRO A 583 6.78 -15.20 -46.80
N ASP A 584 5.69 -15.51 -46.12
CA ASP A 584 5.43 -14.99 -44.78
C ASP A 584 6.39 -15.64 -43.78
N GLN A 585 6.98 -14.87 -42.87
CA GLN A 585 7.95 -15.41 -41.91
C GLN A 585 7.26 -16.01 -40.69
N ILE A 586 7.79 -17.11 -40.19
CA ILE A 586 7.33 -17.78 -38.96
C ILE A 586 7.86 -16.99 -37.77
N SER A 587 6.95 -16.45 -36.95
CA SER A 587 7.29 -15.63 -35.79
C SER A 587 7.31 -16.41 -34.48
N CYS A 588 6.41 -17.39 -34.31
CA CYS A 588 6.36 -18.29 -33.16
C CYS A 588 5.74 -19.63 -33.54
N LEU A 589 5.97 -20.66 -32.73
CA LEU A 589 5.41 -22.00 -32.93
C LEU A 589 5.24 -22.75 -31.63
N HIS A 590 4.28 -23.67 -31.58
CA HIS A 590 4.03 -24.52 -30.42
C HIS A 590 3.49 -25.89 -30.83
N ALA A 591 4.12 -26.97 -30.36
CA ALA A 591 3.60 -28.32 -30.49
C ALA A 591 2.70 -28.63 -29.28
N ALA A 592 1.40 -28.83 -29.51
CA ALA A 592 0.43 -28.98 -28.44
C ALA A 592 0.68 -30.27 -27.65
N ARG A 593 0.53 -30.22 -26.32
CA ARG A 593 0.69 -31.42 -25.47
C ARG A 593 -0.50 -32.34 -25.60
N GLU A 594 -1.70 -31.78 -25.56
CA GLU A 594 -2.95 -32.48 -25.78
C GLU A 594 -3.93 -31.56 -26.52
N PRO A 595 -4.44 -31.96 -27.69
CA PRO A 595 -4.13 -33.17 -28.46
C PRO A 595 -2.75 -33.14 -29.14
N GLN A 596 -2.00 -34.25 -29.08
CA GLN A 596 -0.58 -34.34 -29.50
C GLN A 596 -0.32 -34.17 -31.01
N ASP A 597 -1.30 -34.38 -31.87
CA ASP A 597 -1.09 -34.34 -33.32
C ASP A 597 -1.22 -32.93 -33.92
N PHE A 598 -1.31 -31.90 -33.08
CA PHE A 598 -1.57 -30.53 -33.51
C PHE A 598 -0.47 -29.56 -33.07
N GLY A 599 -0.19 -28.61 -33.96
CA GLY A 599 0.71 -27.50 -33.69
C GLY A 599 0.03 -26.17 -34.00
N VAL A 600 0.60 -25.11 -33.46
CA VAL A 600 0.21 -23.73 -33.75
C VAL A 600 1.40 -23.00 -34.31
N VAL A 601 1.20 -22.24 -35.39
CA VAL A 601 2.23 -21.43 -36.06
C VAL A 601 1.74 -19.99 -36.18
N GLY A 602 2.55 -19.06 -35.71
CA GLY A 602 2.34 -17.62 -35.88
C GLY A 602 3.10 -17.08 -37.09
N TRP A 603 2.45 -16.20 -37.83
CA TRP A 603 2.98 -15.60 -39.05
C TRP A 603 3.18 -14.10 -38.87
N TRP A 604 4.33 -13.59 -39.32
CA TRP A 604 4.76 -12.22 -39.08
C TRP A 604 4.06 -11.21 -39.99
N THR A 605 4.22 -11.35 -41.30
CA THR A 605 3.79 -10.36 -42.29
C THR A 605 2.28 -10.33 -42.43
N SER A 606 1.58 -11.46 -42.29
CA SER A 606 0.12 -11.50 -42.26
C SER A 606 -0.47 -11.17 -40.88
N GLY A 607 0.29 -11.34 -39.79
CA GLY A 607 -0.22 -11.17 -38.43
C GLY A 607 -1.37 -12.15 -38.12
N THR A 608 -1.19 -13.41 -38.53
CA THR A 608 -2.19 -14.48 -38.38
C THR A 608 -1.61 -15.66 -37.61
N ILE A 609 -2.49 -16.48 -37.05
CA ILE A 609 -2.12 -17.77 -36.47
C ILE A 609 -2.81 -18.90 -37.23
N SER A 610 -2.09 -19.99 -37.44
CA SER A 610 -2.61 -21.20 -38.06
C SER A 610 -2.44 -22.40 -37.14
N VAL A 611 -3.54 -23.13 -36.93
CA VAL A 611 -3.51 -24.47 -36.31
C VAL A 611 -3.19 -25.47 -37.42
N VAL A 612 -2.15 -26.28 -37.25
CA VAL A 612 -1.64 -27.22 -38.26
C VAL A 612 -1.67 -28.66 -37.73
N ASP A 613 -1.87 -29.62 -38.64
CA ASP A 613 -1.65 -31.04 -38.35
C ASP A 613 -0.15 -31.33 -38.40
N LEU A 614 0.45 -31.85 -37.32
CA LEU A 614 1.88 -32.12 -37.24
C LEU A 614 2.34 -33.29 -38.14
N ALA A 615 1.43 -34.18 -38.55
CA ALA A 615 1.77 -35.29 -39.42
C ALA A 615 1.91 -34.86 -40.90
N THR A 616 1.23 -33.80 -41.32
CA THR A 616 1.17 -33.36 -42.72
C THR A 616 1.63 -31.91 -42.94
N LEU A 617 1.72 -31.12 -41.86
CA LEU A 617 1.90 -29.66 -41.85
C LEU A 617 0.78 -28.88 -42.57
N THR A 618 -0.36 -29.50 -42.85
CA THR A 618 -1.48 -28.81 -43.50
C THR A 618 -2.23 -27.91 -42.50
N PRO A 619 -2.53 -26.65 -42.85
CA PRO A 619 -3.32 -25.76 -41.99
C PRO A 619 -4.78 -26.22 -41.93
N LEU A 620 -5.31 -26.31 -40.70
CA LEU A 620 -6.68 -26.73 -40.40
C LEU A 620 -7.59 -25.53 -40.16
N HIS A 621 -7.11 -24.53 -39.43
CA HIS A 621 -7.81 -23.27 -39.14
C HIS A 621 -6.80 -22.12 -39.13
N GLY A 622 -7.21 -20.95 -39.63
CA GLY A 622 -6.42 -19.72 -39.60
C GLY A 622 -7.22 -18.58 -38.99
N GLU A 623 -6.62 -17.84 -38.07
CA GLU A 623 -7.27 -16.73 -37.37
C GLU A 623 -6.44 -15.44 -37.49
N PRO A 624 -7.02 -14.32 -37.96
CA PRO A 624 -6.33 -13.05 -38.00
C PRO A 624 -6.25 -12.39 -36.62
N LEU A 625 -5.06 -11.88 -36.27
CA LEU A 625 -4.85 -11.20 -34.98
C LEU A 625 -5.09 -9.70 -35.06
N ARG A 626 -5.02 -9.10 -36.26
CA ARG A 626 -5.25 -7.67 -36.48
C ARG A 626 -6.68 -7.28 -36.13
N GLN A 627 -6.84 -6.10 -35.54
CA GLN A 627 -8.14 -5.53 -35.21
C GLN A 627 -8.64 -4.57 -36.29
N THR A 628 -7.73 -3.82 -36.89
CA THR A 628 -7.97 -2.91 -38.02
C THR A 628 -6.92 -3.12 -39.11
N ASP A 629 -7.23 -2.75 -40.35
CA ASP A 629 -6.31 -2.93 -41.49
C ASP A 629 -4.96 -2.19 -41.30
N ASP A 630 -4.95 -1.11 -40.50
CA ASP A 630 -3.77 -0.30 -40.16
C ASP A 630 -3.01 -0.80 -38.91
N SER A 631 -3.51 -1.83 -38.20
CA SER A 631 -2.85 -2.37 -37.00
C SER A 631 -1.80 -3.43 -37.34
N SER A 632 -0.55 -3.22 -36.90
CA SER A 632 0.50 -4.24 -36.95
C SER A 632 0.48 -5.09 -35.67
N SER A 633 -0.16 -6.25 -35.73
CA SER A 633 -0.17 -7.23 -34.63
C SER A 633 0.66 -8.46 -35.01
N VAL A 634 1.89 -8.55 -34.49
CA VAL A 634 2.79 -9.68 -34.73
C VAL A 634 2.76 -10.63 -33.53
N PRO A 635 2.42 -11.91 -33.70
CA PRO A 635 2.51 -12.88 -32.61
C PRO A 635 3.97 -13.22 -32.33
N ARG A 636 4.37 -13.15 -31.06
CA ARG A 636 5.74 -13.38 -30.58
C ARG A 636 5.91 -14.69 -29.83
N ASP A 637 4.86 -15.15 -29.16
CA ASP A 637 4.85 -16.45 -28.50
C ASP A 637 3.44 -17.05 -28.48
N VAL A 638 3.34 -18.37 -28.37
CA VAL A 638 2.05 -19.08 -28.41
C VAL A 638 2.08 -20.34 -27.55
N ALA A 639 0.98 -20.59 -26.85
CA ALA A 639 0.79 -21.81 -26.07
C ALA A 639 -0.62 -22.36 -26.27
N LEU A 640 -0.74 -23.65 -26.61
CA LEU A 640 -2.02 -24.36 -26.69
C LEU A 640 -2.09 -25.36 -25.53
N VAL A 641 -2.85 -25.01 -24.49
CA VAL A 641 -2.86 -25.76 -23.22
C VAL A 641 -4.26 -25.94 -22.67
N GLN A 642 -4.46 -27.00 -21.90
CA GLN A 642 -5.71 -27.25 -21.19
C GLN A 642 -5.70 -26.50 -19.86
N LEU A 643 -6.31 -25.29 -19.80
CA LEU A 643 -6.41 -24.50 -18.56
C LEU A 643 -7.55 -24.96 -17.67
N HIS A 644 -8.70 -25.30 -18.25
CA HIS A 644 -9.87 -25.80 -17.53
C HIS A 644 -9.85 -27.32 -17.44
N PRO A 645 -10.54 -27.94 -16.47
CA PRO A 645 -10.86 -29.36 -16.57
C PRO A 645 -11.52 -29.68 -17.93
N PRO A 646 -11.16 -30.78 -18.62
CA PRO A 646 -11.69 -31.14 -19.94
C PRO A 646 -13.22 -31.23 -20.02
N ASP A 647 -13.87 -31.51 -18.89
CA ASP A 647 -15.34 -31.60 -18.78
C ASP A 647 -16.03 -30.22 -18.85
N ILE A 648 -15.31 -29.14 -18.56
CA ILE A 648 -15.83 -27.77 -18.52
C ILE A 648 -15.61 -27.06 -19.86
N SER A 649 -14.38 -27.09 -20.38
CA SER A 649 -14.00 -26.41 -21.63
C SER A 649 -12.88 -27.15 -22.34
N GLY A 650 -12.77 -26.94 -23.66
CA GLY A 650 -11.65 -27.43 -24.45
C GLY A 650 -10.34 -26.66 -24.19
N PRO A 651 -9.26 -26.99 -24.93
CA PRO A 651 -7.98 -26.31 -24.82
C PRO A 651 -8.08 -24.81 -25.09
N THR A 652 -7.27 -24.04 -24.38
CA THR A 652 -7.13 -22.60 -24.55
C THR A 652 -5.84 -22.29 -25.32
N MET A 653 -5.96 -21.50 -26.38
CA MET A 653 -4.84 -20.96 -27.12
C MET A 653 -4.52 -19.56 -26.60
N LEU A 654 -3.30 -19.38 -26.10
CA LEU A 654 -2.76 -18.10 -25.63
C LEU A 654 -1.74 -17.58 -26.64
N VAL A 655 -1.87 -16.32 -27.03
CA VAL A 655 -1.07 -15.69 -28.08
C VAL A 655 -0.51 -14.37 -27.57
N ALA A 656 0.80 -14.32 -27.35
CA ALA A 656 1.47 -13.09 -26.94
C ALA A 656 1.85 -12.26 -28.17
N LEU A 657 1.51 -10.98 -28.16
CA LEU A 657 1.81 -10.02 -29.23
C LEU A 657 3.01 -9.14 -28.88
N GLU A 658 3.57 -8.47 -29.89
CA GLU A 658 4.70 -7.53 -29.74
C GLU A 658 4.41 -6.33 -28.84
N ASP A 659 3.15 -5.89 -28.73
CA ASP A 659 2.71 -4.73 -27.95
C ASP A 659 2.37 -5.04 -26.49
N GLY A 660 2.71 -6.25 -26.02
CA GLY A 660 2.44 -6.71 -24.66
C GLY A 660 1.00 -7.16 -24.40
N ASN A 661 0.16 -7.21 -25.44
CA ASN A 661 -1.14 -7.83 -25.38
C ASN A 661 -1.04 -9.36 -25.48
N LEU A 662 -1.87 -10.05 -24.72
CA LEU A 662 -2.10 -11.48 -24.75
C LEU A 662 -3.53 -11.72 -25.21
N ILE A 663 -3.71 -12.46 -26.30
CA ILE A 663 -5.02 -12.89 -26.78
C ILE A 663 -5.24 -14.34 -26.36
N SER A 664 -6.37 -14.61 -25.74
CA SER A 664 -6.83 -15.96 -25.39
C SER A 664 -8.00 -16.37 -26.28
N PHE A 665 -8.00 -17.62 -26.70
CA PHE A 665 -9.09 -18.23 -27.45
C PHE A 665 -9.43 -19.61 -26.92
N ASN A 666 -10.70 -19.99 -26.98
CA ASN A 666 -11.14 -21.36 -26.77
C ASN A 666 -11.05 -22.14 -28.09
N VAL A 667 -10.44 -23.31 -28.05
CA VAL A 667 -10.26 -24.19 -29.21
C VAL A 667 -11.15 -25.42 -29.05
N SER A 668 -12.06 -25.63 -29.99
CA SER A 668 -12.88 -26.84 -30.02
C SER A 668 -12.07 -28.03 -30.50
N VAL A 669 -12.00 -29.11 -29.71
CA VAL A 669 -11.39 -30.38 -30.14
C VAL A 669 -12.18 -31.03 -31.30
N LYS A 670 -13.47 -30.69 -31.45
CA LYS A 670 -14.31 -31.14 -32.56
C LYS A 670 -14.37 -30.05 -33.64
N GLY A 671 -13.62 -30.24 -34.72
CA GLY A 671 -13.62 -29.34 -35.88
C GLY A 671 -12.65 -28.15 -35.78
N PHE A 672 -11.92 -28.00 -34.66
CA PHE A 672 -10.81 -27.05 -34.49
C PHE A 672 -11.15 -25.59 -34.75
N SER A 673 -12.42 -25.22 -34.56
CA SER A 673 -12.85 -23.82 -34.59
C SER A 673 -12.30 -23.09 -33.37
N VAL A 674 -11.75 -21.92 -33.61
CA VAL A 674 -11.30 -20.96 -32.59
C VAL A 674 -12.48 -20.04 -32.25
N SER A 675 -12.76 -19.83 -30.96
CA SER A 675 -13.83 -18.93 -30.49
C SER A 675 -13.47 -18.25 -29.17
N GLY A 676 -14.30 -17.33 -28.67
CA GLY A 676 -14.09 -16.72 -27.35
C GLY A 676 -12.83 -15.86 -27.24
N ARG A 677 -12.52 -15.08 -28.30
CA ARG A 677 -11.40 -14.13 -28.32
C ARG A 677 -11.49 -13.17 -27.14
N LYS A 678 -10.47 -13.15 -26.29
CA LYS A 678 -10.33 -12.17 -25.20
C LYS A 678 -8.90 -11.61 -25.16
N THR A 679 -8.77 -10.30 -25.21
CA THR A 679 -7.49 -9.57 -25.17
C THR A 679 -7.21 -9.05 -23.76
N VAL A 680 -5.99 -9.23 -23.27
CA VAL A 680 -5.51 -8.76 -21.96
C VAL A 680 -4.14 -8.12 -22.14
N THR A 681 -3.87 -6.99 -21.48
CA THR A 681 -2.52 -6.38 -21.49
C THR A 681 -1.73 -6.84 -20.27
N LEU A 682 -0.57 -7.49 -20.49
CA LEU A 682 0.32 -7.95 -19.40
C LEU A 682 1.54 -7.05 -19.18
N GLY A 683 1.96 -6.31 -20.20
CA GLY A 683 3.15 -5.46 -20.17
C GLY A 683 3.23 -4.52 -21.37
N SER A 684 4.37 -3.88 -21.56
CA SER A 684 4.65 -3.03 -22.74
C SER A 684 5.37 -3.79 -23.86
N GLY A 685 6.14 -4.83 -23.51
CA GLY A 685 6.83 -5.71 -24.43
C GLY A 685 6.19 -7.11 -24.53
N PRO A 686 6.64 -7.95 -25.46
CA PRO A 686 6.06 -9.26 -25.69
C PRO A 686 6.27 -10.21 -24.52
N ALA A 687 5.18 -10.87 -24.10
CA ALA A 687 5.25 -11.93 -23.10
C ALA A 687 5.85 -13.21 -23.67
N ARG A 688 6.64 -13.91 -22.85
CA ARG A 688 7.01 -15.32 -23.09
C ARG A 688 6.16 -16.22 -22.22
N LEU A 689 5.67 -17.32 -22.79
CA LEU A 689 4.69 -18.21 -22.18
C LEU A 689 5.35 -19.53 -21.77
N HIS A 690 5.57 -19.71 -20.48
CA HIS A 690 6.16 -20.92 -19.90
C HIS A 690 5.05 -21.84 -19.37
N VAL A 691 4.93 -23.03 -19.95
CA VAL A 691 3.86 -23.98 -19.57
C VAL A 691 4.28 -24.77 -18.32
N LEU A 692 3.43 -24.75 -17.29
CA LEU A 692 3.60 -25.47 -16.02
C LEU A 692 2.55 -26.59 -15.89
N PRO A 693 2.89 -27.84 -16.26
CA PRO A 693 2.01 -29.00 -16.10
C PRO A 693 1.58 -29.24 -14.65
N ARG A 694 0.35 -29.74 -14.47
CA ARG A 694 -0.13 -30.35 -13.22
C ARG A 694 -0.52 -31.82 -13.45
N ALA A 695 -0.63 -32.57 -12.35
CA ALA A 695 -0.91 -34.01 -12.38
C ALA A 695 -2.31 -34.37 -12.88
N ASP A 696 -3.25 -33.42 -12.84
CA ASP A 696 -4.66 -33.55 -13.24
C ASP A 696 -4.90 -33.34 -14.75
N GLY A 697 -3.83 -33.16 -15.54
CA GLY A 697 -3.92 -32.85 -16.97
C GLY A 697 -4.16 -31.38 -17.27
N ILE A 698 -4.33 -30.55 -16.24
CA ILE A 698 -4.43 -29.10 -16.37
C ILE A 698 -3.02 -28.52 -16.43
N CYS A 699 -2.88 -27.37 -17.11
CA CYS A 699 -1.65 -26.60 -17.11
C CYS A 699 -1.91 -25.20 -16.53
N ASN A 700 -0.94 -24.68 -15.81
CA ASN A 700 -0.81 -23.24 -15.61
C ASN A 700 0.17 -22.69 -16.66
N VAL A 701 0.13 -21.39 -16.91
CA VAL A 701 1.09 -20.72 -17.79
C VAL A 701 1.69 -19.54 -17.07
N PHE A 702 3.01 -19.52 -16.93
CA PHE A 702 3.74 -18.40 -16.38
C PHE A 702 4.16 -17.48 -17.53
N ALA A 703 3.65 -16.26 -17.54
CA ALA A 703 3.93 -15.25 -18.55
C ALA A 703 5.00 -14.28 -18.02
N THR A 704 6.18 -14.25 -18.63
CA THR A 704 7.26 -13.31 -18.27
C THR A 704 7.22 -12.07 -19.18
N THR A 705 7.06 -10.90 -18.56
CA THR A 705 7.10 -9.53 -19.14
C THR A 705 7.80 -8.61 -18.14
N GLU A 706 7.68 -7.27 -18.28
CA GLU A 706 8.09 -6.33 -17.21
C GLU A 706 7.29 -6.53 -15.90
N HIS A 707 6.18 -7.28 -15.99
CA HIS A 707 5.30 -7.64 -14.89
C HIS A 707 4.84 -9.10 -15.01
N ALA A 708 5.65 -10.01 -14.51
CA ALA A 708 5.37 -11.44 -14.60
C ALA A 708 4.01 -11.82 -14.02
N SER A 709 3.29 -12.70 -14.72
CA SER A 709 1.92 -13.07 -14.40
C SER A 709 1.70 -14.59 -14.53
N LEU A 710 1.04 -15.19 -13.55
CA LEU A 710 0.61 -16.58 -13.56
C LEU A 710 -0.83 -16.68 -14.07
N ILE A 711 -1.02 -17.47 -15.12
CA ILE A 711 -2.29 -17.72 -15.80
C ILE A 711 -2.75 -19.12 -15.44
N TYR A 712 -3.94 -19.24 -14.87
CA TYR A 712 -4.50 -20.53 -14.44
C TYR A 712 -6.03 -20.49 -14.46
N SER A 713 -6.67 -21.64 -14.34
CA SER A 713 -8.11 -21.70 -14.13
C SER A 713 -8.48 -21.73 -12.66
N SER A 714 -9.47 -20.93 -12.28
CA SER A 714 -10.17 -21.01 -11.00
C SER A 714 -11.67 -20.83 -11.25
N GLU A 715 -12.51 -21.67 -10.64
CA GLU A 715 -13.98 -21.55 -10.70
C GLU A 715 -14.54 -21.47 -12.13
N GLY A 716 -13.94 -22.19 -13.08
CA GLY A 716 -14.37 -22.19 -14.48
C GLY A 716 -14.04 -20.91 -15.25
N ARG A 717 -13.21 -20.01 -14.70
CA ARG A 717 -12.69 -18.81 -15.38
C ARG A 717 -11.17 -18.85 -15.49
N VAL A 718 -10.63 -18.20 -16.52
CA VAL A 718 -9.18 -17.96 -16.65
C VAL A 718 -8.83 -16.74 -15.82
N VAL A 719 -7.89 -16.91 -14.88
CA VAL A 719 -7.38 -15.87 -13.98
C VAL A 719 -5.96 -15.52 -14.39
N TYR A 720 -5.64 -14.22 -14.32
CA TYR A 720 -4.32 -13.67 -14.61
C TYR A 720 -3.80 -13.01 -13.34
N SER A 721 -3.09 -13.76 -12.50
CA SER A 721 -2.56 -13.23 -11.24
C SER A 721 -1.14 -12.71 -11.44
N ALA A 722 -0.89 -11.48 -11.02
CA ALA A 722 0.47 -10.96 -11.00
C ALA A 722 1.36 -11.78 -10.03
N THR A 723 2.66 -11.80 -10.27
CA THR A 723 3.62 -12.50 -9.40
C THR A 723 4.62 -11.52 -8.80
N THR A 724 5.42 -11.97 -7.83
CA THR A 724 6.50 -11.18 -7.21
C THR A 724 7.79 -11.15 -8.05
N ALA A 725 7.91 -11.97 -9.11
CA ALA A 725 9.11 -12.06 -9.95
C ALA A 725 9.00 -11.20 -11.22
N ASP A 726 8.86 -9.88 -11.05
CA ASP A 726 8.79 -8.90 -12.16
C ASP A 726 10.05 -8.95 -13.07
N ASP A 727 11.16 -9.56 -12.63
CA ASP A 727 12.43 -9.71 -13.33
C ASP A 727 12.69 -11.11 -13.92
N ALA A 728 11.70 -12.01 -13.85
CA ALA A 728 11.81 -13.35 -14.42
C ALA A 728 11.89 -13.32 -15.95
N THR A 729 12.81 -14.10 -16.51
CA THR A 729 13.07 -14.22 -17.96
C THR A 729 12.66 -15.57 -18.53
N PHE A 730 12.97 -16.66 -17.82
CA PHE A 730 12.55 -18.03 -18.13
C PHE A 730 12.08 -18.74 -16.87
N VAL A 731 11.09 -19.63 -17.03
CA VAL A 731 10.55 -20.42 -15.93
C VAL A 731 10.37 -21.86 -16.38
N ALA A 732 10.75 -22.81 -15.53
CA ALA A 732 10.57 -24.23 -15.77
C ALA A 732 10.00 -24.95 -14.53
N PRO A 733 9.15 -25.98 -14.71
CA PRO A 733 8.63 -26.77 -13.59
C PRO A 733 9.74 -27.63 -12.99
N PHE A 734 9.91 -27.63 -11.67
CA PHE A 734 10.97 -28.36 -10.98
C PHE A 734 10.46 -29.01 -9.69
N ASP A 735 9.74 -30.11 -9.86
CA ASP A 735 9.38 -30.99 -8.74
C ASP A 735 10.50 -32.01 -8.53
N SER A 736 11.37 -31.74 -7.56
CA SER A 736 12.49 -32.59 -7.17
C SER A 736 12.30 -33.17 -5.78
N GLU A 737 13.15 -34.11 -5.38
CA GLU A 737 13.15 -34.63 -4.00
C GLU A 737 13.64 -33.56 -3.00
N ALA A 738 14.66 -32.79 -3.37
CA ALA A 738 15.22 -31.71 -2.55
C ALA A 738 14.26 -30.51 -2.45
N PHE A 739 13.56 -30.20 -3.55
CA PHE A 739 12.64 -29.08 -3.69
C PHE A 739 11.33 -29.56 -4.29
N PRO A 740 10.40 -30.11 -3.48
CA PRO A 740 9.10 -30.57 -3.97
C PRO A 740 8.23 -29.39 -4.41
N ASP A 741 7.37 -29.62 -5.41
CA ASP A 741 6.36 -28.66 -5.93
C ASP A 741 6.93 -27.27 -6.27
N SER A 742 8.20 -27.21 -6.67
CA SER A 742 8.92 -25.96 -6.93
C SER A 742 8.98 -25.64 -8.43
N ILE A 743 9.31 -24.40 -8.74
CA ILE A 743 9.68 -23.92 -10.07
C ILE A 743 11.09 -23.36 -10.01
N VAL A 744 11.80 -23.44 -11.13
CA VAL A 744 13.07 -22.72 -11.30
C VAL A 744 12.80 -21.56 -12.23
N LEU A 745 13.26 -20.37 -11.85
CA LEU A 745 13.18 -19.18 -12.69
C LEU A 745 14.55 -18.55 -12.82
N SER A 746 14.84 -18.00 -14.00
CA SER A 746 16.04 -17.22 -14.25
C SER A 746 15.72 -15.74 -14.32
N THR A 747 16.62 -14.90 -13.82
CA THR A 747 16.64 -13.45 -14.05
C THR A 747 17.82 -13.12 -14.98
N GLU A 748 18.09 -11.83 -15.21
CA GLU A 748 19.31 -11.44 -15.94
C GLU A 748 20.58 -11.77 -15.14
N ASP A 749 20.48 -11.71 -13.80
CA ASP A 749 21.62 -11.76 -12.88
C ASP A 749 21.84 -13.12 -12.20
N HIS A 750 20.77 -13.90 -11.95
CA HIS A 750 20.86 -15.14 -11.17
C HIS A 750 19.69 -16.09 -11.46
N ILE A 751 19.76 -17.31 -10.90
CA ILE A 751 18.68 -18.30 -10.98
C ILE A 751 18.11 -18.54 -9.58
N ARG A 752 16.78 -18.57 -9.45
CA ARG A 752 16.07 -18.82 -8.21
C ARG A 752 15.27 -20.12 -8.30
N ILE A 753 15.19 -20.82 -7.17
CA ILE A 753 14.28 -21.94 -6.96
C ILE A 753 13.18 -21.43 -6.05
N CYS A 754 11.96 -21.41 -6.57
CA CYS A 754 10.83 -20.79 -5.90
C CYS A 754 9.69 -21.78 -5.74
N GLN A 755 8.96 -21.67 -4.63
CA GLN A 755 7.68 -22.34 -4.47
C GLN A 755 6.56 -21.33 -4.77
N VAL A 756 5.57 -21.74 -5.57
CA VAL A 756 4.41 -20.91 -5.87
C VAL A 756 3.43 -21.00 -4.71
N ASP A 757 3.10 -19.86 -4.09
CA ASP A 757 2.12 -19.82 -3.02
C ASP A 757 0.71 -20.13 -3.57
N ASN A 758 -0.10 -20.82 -2.77
CA ASN A 758 -1.49 -21.07 -3.09
C ASN A 758 -2.39 -19.90 -2.67
N GLU A 759 -1.94 -19.08 -1.71
CA GLU A 759 -2.68 -17.90 -1.27
C GLU A 759 -2.39 -16.69 -2.17
N ARG A 760 -3.43 -15.90 -2.46
CA ARG A 760 -3.27 -14.60 -3.12
C ARG A 760 -2.91 -13.56 -2.08
N LEU A 761 -1.86 -12.80 -2.35
CA LEU A 761 -1.39 -11.71 -1.51
C LEU A 761 -1.48 -10.39 -2.27
N THR A 762 -1.69 -9.31 -1.54
CA THR A 762 -1.68 -7.97 -2.10
C THR A 762 -0.24 -7.53 -2.35
N HIS A 763 0.12 -7.33 -3.61
CA HIS A 763 1.41 -6.83 -4.02
C HIS A 763 1.37 -5.31 -4.20
N VAL A 764 2.34 -4.60 -3.60
CA VAL A 764 2.47 -3.15 -3.70
C VAL A 764 3.77 -2.81 -4.40
N LYS A 765 3.67 -2.17 -5.57
CA LYS A 765 4.81 -1.57 -6.27
C LYS A 765 4.82 -0.07 -6.01
N ALA A 766 5.86 0.44 -5.39
CA ALA A 766 6.03 1.87 -5.14
C ALA A 766 6.88 2.52 -6.24
N LEU A 767 6.44 3.69 -6.69
CA LEU A 767 7.20 4.60 -7.53
C LEU A 767 7.46 5.90 -6.75
N PRO A 768 8.70 6.20 -6.36
CA PRO A 768 9.04 7.47 -5.72
C PRO A 768 8.73 8.64 -6.65
N MET A 769 7.95 9.61 -6.16
CA MET A 769 7.65 10.85 -6.89
C MET A 769 8.39 12.05 -6.28
N SER A 770 8.78 11.95 -5.00
CA SER A 770 9.42 13.02 -4.22
C SER A 770 8.58 14.30 -4.12
N GLU A 771 7.27 14.15 -4.27
CA GLU A 771 6.26 15.21 -4.13
C GLU A 771 4.90 14.59 -3.74
N THR A 772 4.04 15.35 -3.08
CA THR A 772 2.70 14.87 -2.71
C THR A 772 1.84 14.70 -3.96
N VAL A 773 1.48 13.46 -4.29
CA VAL A 773 0.44 13.17 -5.30
C VAL A 773 -0.93 13.36 -4.65
N ARG A 774 -1.48 14.57 -4.74
CA ARG A 774 -2.74 14.95 -4.06
C ARG A 774 -3.97 14.38 -4.72
N ARG A 775 -3.97 14.23 -6.05
CA ARG A 775 -5.11 13.77 -6.85
C ARG A 775 -4.67 12.92 -8.03
N VAL A 776 -5.46 11.89 -8.34
CA VAL A 776 -5.16 10.91 -9.40
C VAL A 776 -6.39 10.69 -10.27
N ALA A 777 -6.24 10.84 -11.59
CA ALA A 777 -7.28 10.52 -12.57
C ALA A 777 -6.70 9.60 -13.66
N TYR A 778 -7.41 8.50 -13.97
CA TYR A 778 -7.02 7.58 -15.02
C TYR A 778 -7.80 7.84 -16.32
N SER A 779 -7.11 7.76 -17.45
CA SER A 779 -7.69 7.93 -18.78
C SER A 779 -7.37 6.71 -19.66
N PRO A 780 -8.32 5.77 -19.83
CA PRO A 780 -8.09 4.56 -20.61
C PRO A 780 -7.75 4.82 -22.08
N GLY A 781 -8.41 5.79 -22.72
CA GLY A 781 -8.18 6.13 -24.13
C GLY A 781 -6.79 6.74 -24.37
N LEU A 782 -6.32 7.59 -23.47
CA LEU A 782 -4.99 8.18 -23.49
C LEU A 782 -3.89 7.26 -22.93
N LYS A 783 -4.25 6.11 -22.33
CA LYS A 783 -3.32 5.16 -21.69
C LYS A 783 -2.38 5.83 -20.70
N ALA A 784 -2.94 6.73 -19.88
CA ALA A 784 -2.17 7.57 -18.99
C ALA A 784 -2.97 8.03 -17.76
N PHE A 785 -2.23 8.41 -16.71
CA PHE A 785 -2.74 9.06 -15.51
C PHE A 785 -2.47 10.56 -15.55
N GLY A 786 -3.47 11.37 -15.21
CA GLY A 786 -3.30 12.77 -14.84
C GLY A 786 -3.13 12.88 -13.32
N LEU A 787 -1.99 13.39 -12.88
CA LEU A 787 -1.63 13.55 -11.47
C LEU A 787 -1.61 15.03 -11.08
N GLY A 788 -2.26 15.37 -9.97
CA GLY A 788 -2.11 16.67 -9.32
C GLY A 788 -1.06 16.60 -8.21
N CYS A 789 0.09 17.24 -8.42
CA CYS A 789 1.23 17.15 -7.52
C CYS A 789 1.49 18.47 -6.77
N ILE A 790 1.95 18.36 -5.52
CA ILE A 790 2.44 19.48 -4.71
C ILE A 790 3.83 19.14 -4.19
N ARG A 791 4.81 19.98 -4.53
CA ARG A 791 6.19 19.86 -4.08
C ARG A 791 6.51 20.99 -3.12
N LYS A 792 7.15 20.65 -2.00
CA LYS A 792 7.60 21.58 -0.96
C LYS A 792 9.12 21.46 -0.86
N GLU A 793 9.85 22.54 -1.09
CA GLU A 793 11.31 22.56 -1.01
C GLU A 793 11.82 23.74 -0.19
N LEU A 794 13.02 23.59 0.35
CA LEU A 794 13.75 24.70 0.96
C LEU A 794 14.74 25.25 -0.05
N ALA A 795 14.53 26.49 -0.51
CA ALA A 795 15.47 27.24 -1.33
C ALA A 795 15.90 28.50 -0.58
N ASP A 796 17.21 28.71 -0.40
CA ASP A 796 17.76 29.84 0.36
C ASP A 796 17.17 30.02 1.78
N ASN A 797 16.85 28.90 2.45
CA ASN A 797 16.17 28.83 3.75
C ASN A 797 14.72 29.38 3.76
N GLU A 798 14.09 29.50 2.60
CA GLU A 798 12.66 29.79 2.46
C GLU A 798 11.90 28.58 1.92
N GLU A 799 10.68 28.36 2.42
CA GLU A 799 9.81 27.30 1.92
C GLU A 799 9.19 27.72 0.58
N VAL A 800 9.55 27.03 -0.50
CA VAL A 800 8.96 27.20 -1.83
C VAL A 800 8.01 26.05 -2.10
N ILE A 801 6.73 26.37 -2.31
CA ILE A 801 5.71 25.40 -2.68
C ILE A 801 5.39 25.57 -4.16
N THR A 802 5.43 24.48 -4.92
CA THR A 802 5.05 24.43 -6.33
C THR A 802 3.94 23.40 -6.54
N SER A 803 2.96 23.73 -7.40
CA SER A 803 1.87 22.84 -7.76
C SER A 803 1.91 22.57 -9.27
N THR A 804 1.83 21.30 -9.66
CA THR A 804 1.92 20.88 -11.06
C THR A 804 0.88 19.84 -11.41
N ILE A 805 0.52 19.77 -12.70
CA ILE A 805 -0.23 18.65 -13.27
C ILE A 805 0.71 17.85 -14.16
N LYS A 806 0.86 16.55 -13.86
CA LYS A 806 1.74 15.65 -14.59
C LYS A 806 0.94 14.58 -15.31
N LEU A 807 1.42 14.19 -16.49
CA LEU A 807 0.92 13.02 -17.21
C LEU A 807 1.88 11.86 -16.96
N VAL A 808 1.38 10.66 -16.69
CA VAL A 808 2.19 9.50 -16.35
C VAL A 808 1.68 8.27 -17.10
N ASP A 809 2.58 7.43 -17.61
CA ASP A 809 2.24 6.21 -18.35
C ASP A 809 1.49 5.20 -17.47
N GLU A 810 0.60 4.41 -18.07
CA GLU A 810 -0.24 3.47 -17.31
C GLU A 810 0.49 2.19 -16.84
N ILE A 811 1.56 1.77 -17.53
CA ILE A 811 2.26 0.50 -17.29
C ILE A 811 3.52 0.75 -16.47
N ILE A 812 4.41 1.61 -16.99
CA ILE A 812 5.73 1.85 -16.42
C ILE A 812 5.67 2.94 -15.34
N PHE A 813 4.59 3.72 -15.33
CA PHE A 813 4.42 4.91 -14.48
C PHE A 813 5.53 5.96 -14.69
N GLN A 814 6.09 6.03 -15.90
CA GLN A 814 7.04 7.07 -16.28
C GLN A 814 6.32 8.39 -16.59
N GLU A 815 6.93 9.52 -16.20
CA GLU A 815 6.44 10.85 -16.56
C GLU A 815 6.41 11.04 -18.09
N LEU A 816 5.24 11.43 -18.59
CA LEU A 816 4.96 11.69 -19.99
C LEU A 816 4.93 13.20 -20.23
N GLY A 817 5.84 13.65 -21.10
CA GLY A 817 5.95 15.04 -21.46
C GLY A 817 6.39 15.96 -20.32
N LYS A 818 6.15 17.26 -20.47
CA LYS A 818 6.53 18.27 -19.46
C LYS A 818 5.37 18.51 -18.49
N PRO A 819 5.64 18.68 -17.18
CA PRO A 819 4.64 19.08 -16.21
C PRO A 819 3.99 20.41 -16.59
N PHE A 820 2.68 20.51 -16.38
CA PHE A 820 1.95 21.76 -16.47
C PHE A 820 1.99 22.47 -15.13
N GLU A 821 2.79 23.53 -15.02
CA GLU A 821 2.92 24.33 -13.80
C GLU A 821 1.70 25.22 -13.56
N LEU A 822 1.20 25.25 -12.32
CA LEU A 822 0.12 26.15 -11.89
C LEU A 822 0.73 27.45 -11.35
N ASN A 823 0.88 28.45 -12.21
CA ASN A 823 1.54 29.73 -11.90
C ASN A 823 0.78 30.95 -12.46
N ALA A 824 -0.53 30.87 -12.60
CA ALA A 824 -1.31 31.92 -13.26
C ALA A 824 -1.49 33.21 -12.44
N SER A 825 -1.10 33.21 -11.17
CA SER A 825 -1.17 34.35 -10.26
C SER A 825 0.17 34.58 -9.57
N SER A 826 0.34 35.77 -8.99
CA SER A 826 1.45 36.05 -8.07
C SER A 826 1.32 35.31 -6.74
N SER A 827 0.09 34.96 -6.34
CA SER A 827 -0.20 34.10 -5.19
C SER A 827 -0.07 32.62 -5.55
N LEU A 828 0.20 31.79 -4.54
CA LEU A 828 0.37 30.34 -4.70
C LEU A 828 -0.93 29.69 -5.19
N GLU A 829 -0.87 29.04 -6.37
CA GLU A 829 -1.97 28.23 -6.89
C GLU A 829 -1.78 26.75 -6.51
N LEU A 830 -2.79 26.14 -5.91
CA LEU A 830 -2.79 24.72 -5.54
C LEU A 830 -3.84 23.93 -6.32
N VAL A 831 -3.48 22.71 -6.72
CA VAL A 831 -4.43 21.72 -7.24
C VAL A 831 -5.31 21.17 -6.13
N GLU A 832 -6.62 21.13 -6.35
CA GLU A 832 -7.60 20.66 -5.37
C GLU A 832 -8.33 19.39 -5.82
N CYS A 833 -8.64 19.29 -7.12
CA CYS A 833 -9.24 18.11 -7.73
C CYS A 833 -8.77 17.92 -9.18
N ILE A 834 -8.72 16.67 -9.62
CA ILE A 834 -8.56 16.28 -11.01
C ILE A 834 -9.55 15.16 -11.33
N ILE A 835 -10.25 15.25 -12.46
CA ILE A 835 -11.10 14.18 -12.97
C ILE A 835 -10.88 14.01 -14.48
N ARG A 836 -11.15 12.81 -14.98
CA ARG A 836 -11.23 12.51 -16.41
C ARG A 836 -12.67 12.61 -16.86
N ALA A 837 -12.90 13.23 -18.01
CA ALA A 837 -14.21 13.32 -18.65
C ALA A 837 -14.10 13.15 -20.17
N GLU A 838 -15.13 12.59 -20.79
CA GLU A 838 -15.30 12.67 -22.23
C GLU A 838 -16.13 13.91 -22.53
N LEU A 839 -15.54 14.86 -23.24
CA LEU A 839 -16.21 16.12 -23.60
C LEU A 839 -16.23 16.25 -25.12
N PRO A 840 -17.30 16.83 -25.70
CA PRO A 840 -17.37 17.07 -27.14
C PRO A 840 -16.28 18.06 -27.57
N ASP A 841 -15.51 17.67 -28.59
CA ASP A 841 -14.53 18.52 -29.24
C ASP A 841 -15.20 19.56 -30.16
N SER A 842 -14.39 20.34 -30.90
CA SER A 842 -14.92 21.35 -31.84
C SER A 842 -15.75 20.77 -32.99
N ASN A 843 -15.63 19.46 -33.25
CA ASN A 843 -16.40 18.73 -34.27
C ASN A 843 -17.61 17.99 -33.67
N GLY A 844 -17.81 18.07 -32.34
CA GLY A 844 -18.84 17.34 -31.62
C GLY A 844 -18.50 15.87 -31.34
N VAL A 845 -17.26 15.45 -31.57
CA VAL A 845 -16.78 14.10 -31.24
C VAL A 845 -16.34 14.09 -29.78
N LEU A 846 -16.78 13.10 -29.01
CA LEU A 846 -16.34 12.91 -27.63
C LEU A 846 -14.84 12.61 -27.59
N ALA A 847 -14.13 13.36 -26.77
CA ALA A 847 -12.70 13.17 -26.58
C ALA A 847 -12.36 13.29 -25.10
N GLU A 848 -11.42 12.45 -24.64
CA GLU A 848 -10.99 12.45 -23.25
C GLU A 848 -10.26 13.77 -22.90
N ARG A 849 -10.64 14.36 -21.77
CA ARG A 849 -10.09 15.59 -21.21
C ARG A 849 -9.85 15.42 -19.71
N PHE A 850 -8.83 16.13 -19.20
CA PHE A 850 -8.65 16.30 -17.77
C PHE A 850 -9.26 17.63 -17.33
N LEU A 851 -10.13 17.58 -16.33
CA LEU A 851 -10.68 18.76 -15.67
C LEU A 851 -9.97 18.94 -14.34
N VAL A 852 -9.45 20.14 -14.09
CA VAL A 852 -8.70 20.46 -12.88
C VAL A 852 -9.36 21.62 -12.16
N GLY A 853 -9.64 21.45 -10.88
CA GLY A 853 -10.07 22.52 -9.98
C GLY A 853 -8.90 22.99 -9.12
N THR A 854 -8.73 24.32 -9.03
CA THR A 854 -7.62 24.92 -8.28
C THR A 854 -8.08 25.91 -7.21
N SER A 855 -7.16 26.27 -6.33
CA SER A 855 -7.29 27.33 -5.31
C SER A 855 -6.14 28.31 -5.41
N PHE A 856 -6.41 29.60 -5.17
CA PHE A 856 -5.35 30.60 -4.94
C PHE A 856 -5.25 30.89 -3.44
N VAL A 857 -4.07 30.63 -2.86
CA VAL A 857 -3.77 30.86 -1.45
C VAL A 857 -3.39 32.33 -1.29
N ALA A 858 -4.23 33.10 -0.61
CA ALA A 858 -3.95 34.50 -0.32
C ALA A 858 -2.92 34.62 0.82
N ASP A 859 -2.02 35.61 0.72
CA ASP A 859 -1.11 35.93 1.81
C ASP A 859 -1.89 36.46 3.04
N PRO A 860 -1.53 36.05 4.26
CA PRO A 860 -2.17 36.55 5.46
C PRO A 860 -1.94 38.06 5.61
N GLY A 861 -3.00 38.85 5.40
CA GLY A 861 -2.99 40.31 5.58
C GLY A 861 -3.47 41.12 4.37
N THR A 862 -3.63 40.50 3.20
CA THR A 862 -4.22 41.14 2.00
C THR A 862 -5.73 40.89 1.94
N GLU A 863 -6.53 41.86 2.40
CA GLU A 863 -7.97 41.88 2.13
C GLU A 863 -8.23 42.33 0.68
N GLU A 864 -8.10 41.43 -0.28
CA GLU A 864 -8.44 41.76 -1.67
C GLU A 864 -9.90 41.38 -1.97
N ALA A 865 -10.77 42.35 -1.70
CA ALA A 865 -12.17 42.30 -2.08
C ALA A 865 -12.32 42.37 -3.61
N GLY A 866 -12.44 41.23 -4.27
CA GLY A 866 -12.78 41.15 -5.70
C GLY A 866 -12.02 40.12 -6.53
N GLU A 867 -11.01 39.45 -5.95
CA GLU A 867 -10.13 38.58 -6.71
C GLU A 867 -10.63 37.14 -6.89
N THR A 868 -10.17 36.54 -7.99
CA THR A 868 -10.34 35.12 -8.33
C THR A 868 -9.73 34.27 -7.20
N ARG A 869 -10.50 33.36 -6.61
CA ARG A 869 -10.04 32.48 -5.49
C ARG A 869 -9.70 31.06 -5.92
N GLY A 870 -9.93 30.74 -7.19
CA GLY A 870 -9.60 29.48 -7.83
C GLY A 870 -10.08 29.49 -9.28
N ARG A 871 -9.80 28.44 -10.04
CA ARG A 871 -10.29 28.30 -11.42
C ARG A 871 -10.56 26.84 -11.78
N ILE A 872 -11.30 26.65 -12.87
CA ILE A 872 -11.46 25.36 -13.53
C ILE A 872 -10.63 25.38 -14.81
N LEU A 873 -9.75 24.40 -14.97
CA LEU A 873 -8.98 24.18 -16.18
C LEU A 873 -9.53 22.97 -16.92
N VAL A 874 -9.58 23.07 -18.25
CA VAL A 874 -9.83 21.92 -19.13
C VAL A 874 -8.56 21.71 -19.95
N LEU A 875 -7.93 20.55 -19.76
CA LEU A 875 -6.67 20.18 -20.39
C LEU A 875 -6.90 19.07 -21.42
N GLY A 876 -6.28 19.24 -22.58
CA GLY A 876 -6.14 18.20 -23.60
C GLY A 876 -4.74 17.59 -23.57
N VAL A 877 -4.59 16.43 -24.21
CA VAL A 877 -3.30 15.79 -24.45
C VAL A 877 -3.09 15.69 -25.96
N ASP A 878 -1.94 16.16 -26.44
CA ASP A 878 -1.59 16.10 -27.85
C ASP A 878 -0.94 14.76 -28.25
N GLU A 879 -0.66 14.58 -29.54
CA GLU A 879 -0.02 13.37 -30.08
C GLU A 879 1.38 13.13 -29.50
N SER A 880 2.06 14.18 -29.03
CA SER A 880 3.37 14.11 -28.37
C SER A 880 3.28 13.88 -26.86
N ARG A 881 2.08 13.50 -26.37
CA ARG A 881 1.76 13.28 -24.96
C ARG A 881 2.06 14.50 -24.07
N GLN A 882 1.87 15.71 -24.59
CA GLN A 882 1.98 16.95 -23.81
C GLN A 882 0.60 17.45 -23.39
N LEU A 883 0.52 17.94 -22.16
CA LEU A 883 -0.67 18.64 -21.66
C LEU A 883 -0.74 20.05 -22.25
N TYR A 884 -1.91 20.43 -22.75
CA TYR A 884 -2.18 21.80 -23.18
C TYR A 884 -3.53 22.30 -22.68
N GLN A 885 -3.62 23.60 -22.40
CA GLN A 885 -4.83 24.22 -21.86
C GLN A 885 -5.84 24.53 -22.98
N ILE A 886 -7.09 24.06 -22.84
CA ILE A 886 -8.22 24.34 -23.74
C ILE A 886 -9.11 25.44 -23.14
N ALA A 887 -9.34 25.42 -21.84
CA ALA A 887 -10.11 26.45 -21.14
C ALA A 887 -9.55 26.76 -19.76
N SER A 888 -9.73 28.01 -19.34
CA SER A 888 -9.47 28.49 -17.97
C SER A 888 -10.64 29.37 -17.54
N HIS A 889 -11.41 28.92 -16.55
CA HIS A 889 -12.58 29.63 -16.04
C HIS A 889 -12.35 30.09 -14.60
N ASN A 890 -12.20 31.39 -14.41
CA ASN A 890 -11.96 32.01 -13.11
C ASN A 890 -13.19 31.98 -12.21
N LEU A 891 -12.98 31.61 -10.94
CA LEU A 891 -14.03 31.43 -9.93
C LEU A 891 -13.84 32.40 -8.76
N LYS A 892 -14.96 32.76 -8.13
CA LYS A 892 -14.98 33.58 -6.90
C LYS A 892 -14.75 32.76 -5.61
N GLY A 893 -14.53 31.46 -5.76
CA GLY A 893 -14.29 30.52 -4.67
C GLY A 893 -13.35 29.41 -5.13
N VAL A 894 -12.79 28.69 -4.17
CA VAL A 894 -11.94 27.51 -4.43
C VAL A 894 -12.77 26.41 -5.05
N CYS A 895 -12.27 25.75 -6.09
CA CYS A 895 -12.90 24.58 -6.70
C CYS A 895 -12.36 23.30 -6.04
N ARG A 896 -13.10 22.73 -5.09
CA ARG A 896 -12.63 21.60 -4.26
C ARG A 896 -12.87 20.24 -4.88
N CYS A 897 -13.99 20.10 -5.57
CA CYS A 897 -14.41 18.85 -6.18
C CYS A 897 -15.15 19.11 -7.49
N LEU A 898 -14.99 18.17 -8.42
CA LEU A 898 -15.58 18.20 -9.76
C LEU A 898 -16.18 16.83 -10.02
N ALA A 899 -17.28 16.79 -10.77
CA ALA A 899 -17.80 15.56 -11.36
C ALA A 899 -18.58 15.85 -12.65
N ILE A 900 -18.87 14.79 -13.40
CA ILE A 900 -19.60 14.85 -14.67
C ILE A 900 -20.98 14.25 -14.48
N MET A 901 -22.00 15.03 -14.86
CA MET A 901 -23.40 14.62 -14.92
C MET A 901 -23.86 14.71 -16.37
N ASP A 902 -23.88 13.58 -17.07
CA ASP A 902 -24.09 13.53 -18.52
C ASP A 902 -23.13 14.49 -19.25
N ASP A 903 -23.64 15.48 -19.97
CA ASP A 903 -22.85 16.50 -20.69
C ASP A 903 -22.46 17.72 -19.82
N TYR A 904 -22.79 17.71 -18.53
CA TYR A 904 -22.62 18.85 -17.63
C TYR A 904 -21.48 18.64 -16.63
N ILE A 905 -20.76 19.73 -16.35
CA ILE A 905 -19.71 19.75 -15.32
C ILE A 905 -20.31 20.30 -14.04
N VAL A 906 -20.25 19.52 -12.97
CA VAL A 906 -20.65 19.92 -11.63
C VAL A 906 -19.41 20.32 -10.84
N ALA A 907 -19.40 21.53 -10.29
CA ALA A 907 -18.29 22.05 -9.50
C ALA A 907 -18.74 22.39 -8.07
N GLY A 908 -18.11 21.75 -7.10
CA GLY A 908 -18.19 22.11 -5.68
C GLY A 908 -17.24 23.25 -5.36
N LEU A 909 -17.80 24.45 -5.16
CA LEU A 909 -17.06 25.64 -4.75
C LEU A 909 -17.21 25.87 -3.25
N THR A 910 -16.34 26.70 -2.66
CA THR A 910 -16.33 27.04 -1.23
C THR A 910 -17.72 27.15 -0.56
N LYS A 911 -18.70 27.83 -1.16
CA LYS A 911 -20.06 27.98 -0.59
C LYS A 911 -21.18 27.58 -1.53
N THR A 912 -20.89 27.07 -2.72
CA THR A 912 -21.93 26.79 -3.72
C THR A 912 -21.54 25.62 -4.61
N VAL A 913 -22.52 24.80 -4.96
CA VAL A 913 -22.40 23.84 -6.04
C VAL A 913 -22.95 24.47 -7.31
N VAL A 914 -22.22 24.36 -8.42
CA VAL A 914 -22.56 25.02 -9.68
C VAL A 914 -22.52 24.00 -10.82
N VAL A 915 -23.56 24.01 -11.66
CA VAL A 915 -23.62 23.19 -12.87
C VAL A 915 -23.28 24.06 -14.06
N TYR A 916 -22.32 23.62 -14.87
CA TYR A 916 -21.82 24.28 -16.07
C TYR A 916 -22.14 23.45 -17.32
N SER A 917 -22.48 24.12 -18.42
CA SER A 917 -22.37 23.54 -19.76
C SER A 917 -21.00 23.85 -20.34
N PHE A 918 -20.39 22.87 -21.00
CA PHE A 918 -19.14 23.01 -21.74
C PHE A 918 -19.42 23.16 -23.23
N THR A 919 -18.73 24.10 -23.87
CA THR A 919 -18.76 24.27 -25.32
C THR A 919 -17.36 24.56 -25.83
N GLN A 920 -16.84 23.65 -26.67
CA GLN A 920 -15.54 23.82 -27.31
C GLN A 920 -15.70 24.52 -28.67
N GLU A 921 -15.09 25.70 -28.81
CA GLU A 921 -15.19 26.53 -30.02
C GLU A 921 -14.08 26.18 -31.03
N THR A 922 -12.87 25.90 -30.55
CA THR A 922 -11.71 25.47 -31.35
C THR A 922 -10.93 24.37 -30.62
N SER A 923 -9.91 23.77 -31.25
CA SER A 923 -9.06 22.75 -30.62
C SER A 923 -8.38 23.22 -29.33
N THR A 924 -8.18 24.53 -29.15
CA THR A 924 -7.48 25.13 -27.99
C THR A 924 -8.31 26.17 -27.24
N ALA A 925 -9.60 26.35 -27.58
CA ALA A 925 -10.46 27.31 -26.90
C ALA A 925 -11.84 26.72 -26.63
N ALA A 926 -12.25 26.75 -25.37
CA ALA A 926 -13.59 26.39 -24.93
C ALA A 926 -14.11 27.36 -23.86
N SER A 927 -15.42 27.37 -23.67
CA SER A 927 -16.09 28.20 -22.68
C SER A 927 -16.99 27.36 -21.76
N LEU A 928 -17.05 27.78 -20.49
CA LEU A 928 -17.91 27.21 -19.46
C LEU A 928 -19.01 28.21 -19.13
N LYS A 929 -20.27 27.80 -19.31
CA LYS A 929 -21.44 28.63 -19.01
C LYS A 929 -22.20 28.08 -17.82
N LYS A 930 -22.34 28.92 -16.78
CA LYS A 930 -23.12 28.60 -15.59
C LYS A 930 -24.60 28.43 -15.93
N LEU A 931 -25.19 27.29 -15.56
CA LEU A 931 -26.61 26.98 -15.75
C LEU A 931 -27.42 27.18 -14.48
N ALA A 932 -27.00 26.54 -13.38
CA ALA A 932 -27.68 26.57 -12.10
C ALA A 932 -26.65 26.62 -10.95
N SER A 933 -27.08 27.07 -9.78
CA SER A 933 -26.26 26.95 -8.56
C SER A 933 -27.12 26.73 -7.32
N PHE A 934 -26.60 25.90 -6.43
CA PHE A 934 -27.17 25.59 -5.13
C PHE A 934 -26.20 26.02 -4.02
N ARG A 935 -26.71 26.40 -2.86
CA ARG A 935 -25.89 26.79 -1.70
C ARG A 935 -26.10 25.78 -0.58
N PRO A 936 -25.13 24.90 -0.31
CA PRO A 936 -25.18 24.00 0.84
C PRO A 936 -25.08 24.78 2.16
N ALA A 937 -25.24 24.06 3.26
CA ALA A 937 -25.31 24.65 4.60
C ALA A 937 -23.97 25.27 5.04
N SER A 938 -22.85 24.60 4.77
CA SER A 938 -21.50 25.06 5.07
C SER A 938 -20.61 25.08 3.82
N PHE A 939 -19.82 24.04 3.58
CA PHE A 939 -18.79 23.93 2.55
C PHE A 939 -18.85 22.53 1.93
N PRO A 940 -19.01 22.40 0.59
CA PRO A 940 -18.91 21.09 -0.05
C PRO A 940 -17.44 20.63 -0.05
N VAL A 941 -17.19 19.45 0.51
CA VAL A 941 -15.87 18.80 0.57
C VAL A 941 -15.73 17.79 -0.55
N ASP A 942 -16.80 17.03 -0.81
CA ASP A 942 -16.84 15.98 -1.80
C ASP A 942 -18.22 15.92 -2.46
N LEU A 943 -18.28 15.33 -3.66
CA LEU A 943 -19.53 15.12 -4.37
C LEU A 943 -19.48 13.86 -5.22
N ASP A 944 -20.63 13.24 -5.42
CA ASP A 944 -20.82 12.14 -6.34
C ASP A 944 -22.21 12.23 -7.01
N ILE A 945 -22.38 11.56 -8.14
CA ILE A 945 -23.55 11.71 -9.01
C ILE A 945 -24.24 10.36 -9.22
N SER A 946 -25.56 10.35 -9.09
CA SER A 946 -26.42 9.21 -9.47
C SER A 946 -27.53 9.71 -10.38
N GLY A 947 -27.42 9.46 -11.69
CA GLY A 947 -28.34 10.01 -12.68
C GLY A 947 -28.34 11.54 -12.64
N ASN A 948 -29.49 12.14 -12.35
CA ASN A 948 -29.66 13.59 -12.21
C ASN A 948 -29.57 14.10 -10.76
N ILE A 949 -29.27 13.22 -9.80
CA ILE A 949 -29.10 13.56 -8.38
C ILE A 949 -27.61 13.78 -8.09
N ILE A 950 -27.32 14.93 -7.48
CA ILE A 950 -26.01 15.32 -6.99
C ILE A 950 -26.01 15.13 -5.47
N GLY A 951 -25.19 14.19 -4.98
CA GLY A 951 -24.92 14.04 -3.56
C GLY A 951 -23.78 14.96 -3.15
N ILE A 952 -24.04 15.83 -2.17
CA ILE A 952 -23.10 16.84 -1.67
C ILE A 952 -22.70 16.46 -0.25
N GLY A 953 -21.44 16.06 -0.07
CA GLY A 953 -20.82 15.90 1.24
C GLY A 953 -20.38 17.25 1.77
N ASP A 954 -21.03 17.72 2.83
CA ASP A 954 -20.74 19.01 3.45
C ASP A 954 -19.80 18.86 4.65
N LEU A 955 -18.93 19.85 4.89
CA LEU A 955 -17.84 19.76 5.87
C LEU A 955 -18.33 19.52 7.30
N MET A 956 -19.48 20.10 7.65
CA MET A 956 -20.03 20.04 9.02
C MET A 956 -21.44 19.46 9.06
N GLN A 957 -22.13 19.48 7.94
CA GLN A 957 -23.43 18.85 7.76
C GLN A 957 -23.20 17.62 6.89
N SER A 958 -23.83 16.52 7.23
CA SER A 958 -23.74 15.27 6.48
C SER A 958 -24.30 15.40 5.04
N LEU A 959 -24.56 14.30 4.34
CA LEU A 959 -24.99 14.30 2.94
C LEU A 959 -26.28 15.10 2.68
N THR A 960 -26.25 15.91 1.61
CA THR A 960 -27.43 16.57 1.01
C THR A 960 -27.61 16.14 -0.44
N LEU A 961 -28.81 15.71 -0.82
CA LEU A 961 -29.16 15.33 -2.19
C LEU A 961 -29.87 16.46 -2.92
N VAL A 962 -29.36 16.81 -4.10
CA VAL A 962 -29.88 17.89 -4.93
C VAL A 962 -30.17 17.36 -6.34
N GLU A 963 -31.39 17.51 -6.81
CA GLU A 963 -31.77 17.16 -8.18
C GLU A 963 -31.51 18.31 -9.13
N PHE A 964 -30.87 18.00 -10.27
CA PHE A 964 -30.75 18.93 -11.37
C PHE A 964 -31.87 18.74 -12.38
N THR A 965 -32.55 19.85 -12.70
CA THR A 965 -33.52 19.90 -13.81
C THR A 965 -32.99 20.82 -14.91
N PRO A 966 -32.65 20.28 -16.10
CA PRO A 966 -32.24 21.09 -17.24
C PRO A 966 -33.33 22.08 -17.67
N GLY A 967 -32.92 23.25 -18.16
CA GLY A 967 -33.88 24.25 -18.66
C GLY A 967 -34.49 23.82 -19.99
N GLN A 968 -35.80 23.55 -20.01
CA GLN A 968 -36.58 23.29 -21.24
C GLN A 968 -37.68 24.36 -21.42
N ASP A 969 -38.12 24.59 -22.66
CA ASP A 969 -39.22 25.51 -23.03
C ASP A 969 -39.10 26.94 -22.47
N GLY A 970 -37.88 27.48 -22.42
CA GLY A 970 -37.61 28.83 -21.92
C GLY A 970 -37.55 28.96 -20.40
N LYS A 971 -37.70 27.86 -19.63
CA LYS A 971 -37.42 27.83 -18.19
C LYS A 971 -35.91 27.76 -17.95
N LYS A 972 -35.45 28.42 -16.88
CA LYS A 972 -34.05 28.31 -16.43
C LYS A 972 -33.82 26.96 -15.79
N ALA A 973 -32.61 26.42 -15.92
CA ALA A 973 -32.20 25.23 -15.19
C ALA A 973 -32.23 25.49 -13.69
N THR A 974 -32.63 24.50 -12.90
CA THR A 974 -32.77 24.60 -11.44
C THR A 974 -32.04 23.46 -10.74
N LEU A 975 -31.66 23.72 -9.49
CA LEU A 975 -31.13 22.75 -8.55
C LEU A 975 -32.04 22.77 -7.32
N GLU A 976 -32.66 21.65 -7.01
CA GLU A 976 -33.65 21.52 -5.94
C GLU A 976 -33.18 20.49 -4.91
N GLU A 977 -33.13 20.86 -3.63
CA GLU A 977 -32.85 19.93 -2.54
C GLU A 977 -34.01 18.92 -2.42
N LYS A 978 -33.68 17.63 -2.48
CA LYS A 978 -34.66 16.54 -2.37
C LYS A 978 -34.62 15.84 -1.04
N ALA A 979 -33.42 15.66 -0.48
CA ALA A 979 -33.25 15.04 0.82
C ALA A 979 -31.98 15.50 1.51
N ARG A 980 -31.95 15.39 2.84
CA ARG A 980 -30.78 15.70 3.65
C ARG A 980 -30.70 14.77 4.85
N HIS A 981 -29.47 14.47 5.27
CA HIS A 981 -29.20 13.90 6.57
C HIS A 981 -28.97 15.01 7.61
N TYR A 982 -29.82 15.08 8.63
CA TYR A 982 -29.82 16.19 9.60
C TYR A 982 -28.80 16.03 10.73
N GLN A 983 -28.21 14.84 10.90
CA GLN A 983 -27.17 14.63 11.90
C GLN A 983 -25.87 15.30 11.43
N GLN A 984 -25.13 15.86 12.38
CA GLN A 984 -23.81 16.43 12.11
C GLN A 984 -22.81 15.30 11.86
N ALA A 985 -22.07 15.41 10.76
CA ALA A 985 -20.95 14.56 10.42
C ALA A 985 -19.88 15.44 9.74
N TRP A 986 -18.62 15.21 10.10
CA TRP A 986 -17.50 15.93 9.50
C TRP A 986 -17.03 15.20 8.24
N THR A 987 -17.82 15.34 7.18
CA THR A 987 -17.69 14.53 5.97
C THR A 987 -16.31 14.67 5.31
N THR A 988 -15.71 13.54 4.96
CA THR A 988 -14.44 13.48 4.22
C THR A 988 -14.64 12.99 2.79
N SER A 989 -15.50 12.01 2.57
CA SER A 989 -15.83 11.50 1.23
C SER A 989 -17.24 10.91 1.16
N VAL A 990 -17.85 11.00 -0.03
CA VAL A 990 -19.19 10.45 -0.32
C VAL A 990 -19.18 9.65 -1.61
N CYS A 991 -20.03 8.63 -1.70
CA CYS A 991 -20.18 7.83 -2.91
C CYS A 991 -21.62 7.32 -3.09
N ALA A 992 -22.16 7.44 -4.29
CA ALA A 992 -23.44 6.87 -4.69
C ALA A 992 -23.31 5.36 -4.92
N LEU A 993 -23.94 4.54 -4.08
CA LEU A 993 -23.94 3.09 -4.26
C LEU A 993 -24.94 2.68 -5.35
N ASP A 994 -26.14 3.26 -5.30
CA ASP A 994 -27.22 3.14 -6.29
C ASP A 994 -28.11 4.39 -6.26
N ASP A 995 -29.25 4.35 -6.94
CA ASP A 995 -30.18 5.47 -7.08
C ASP A 995 -30.77 5.99 -5.75
N SER A 996 -30.72 5.17 -4.69
CA SER A 996 -31.34 5.49 -3.39
C SER A 996 -30.36 5.45 -2.22
N ARG A 997 -29.24 4.74 -2.33
CA ARG A 997 -28.28 4.48 -1.26
C ARG A 997 -26.94 5.17 -1.50
N TRP A 998 -26.42 5.76 -0.44
CA TRP A 998 -25.21 6.55 -0.44
C TRP A 998 -24.30 6.12 0.71
N LEU A 999 -23.00 6.06 0.47
CA LEU A 999 -21.99 5.79 1.46
C LEU A 999 -21.27 7.10 1.81
N GLU A 1000 -21.14 7.38 3.08
CA GLU A 1000 -20.46 8.55 3.63
C GLU A 1000 -19.40 8.12 4.62
N ALA A 1001 -18.24 8.79 4.59
CA ALA A 1001 -17.22 8.68 5.63
C ALA A 1001 -16.97 10.04 6.29
N ASP A 1002 -16.56 10.01 7.56
CA ASP A 1002 -16.24 11.21 8.33
C ASP A 1002 -14.81 11.22 8.91
N ALA A 1003 -14.42 12.38 9.43
CA ALA A 1003 -13.10 12.62 10.00
C ALA A 1003 -12.81 11.85 11.31
N GLN A 1004 -13.83 11.25 11.94
CA GLN A 1004 -13.70 10.46 13.16
C GLN A 1004 -13.62 8.95 12.86
N GLY A 1005 -13.52 8.60 11.58
CA GLY A 1005 -13.40 7.22 11.11
C GLY A 1005 -14.73 6.46 11.09
N ASN A 1006 -15.87 7.16 11.14
CA ASN A 1006 -17.16 6.51 10.93
C ASN A 1006 -17.43 6.35 9.43
N ILE A 1007 -18.11 5.25 9.10
CA ILE A 1007 -18.77 5.05 7.81
C ILE A 1007 -20.27 4.88 8.04
N ILE A 1008 -21.06 5.53 7.20
CA ILE A 1008 -22.53 5.59 7.30
C ILE A 1008 -23.10 5.26 5.93
N VAL A 1009 -24.05 4.34 5.88
CA VAL A 1009 -24.85 4.12 4.68
C VAL A 1009 -26.21 4.77 4.89
N LEU A 1010 -26.52 5.72 4.01
CA LEU A 1010 -27.74 6.51 4.00
C LEU A 1010 -28.65 6.05 2.88
N ARG A 1011 -29.96 6.11 3.10
CA ARG A 1011 -30.97 5.79 2.09
C ARG A 1011 -32.04 6.87 2.02
N GLN A 1012 -32.40 7.26 0.81
CA GLN A 1012 -33.60 8.05 0.56
C GLN A 1012 -34.83 7.14 0.41
N ASN A 1013 -35.84 7.34 1.26
CA ASN A 1013 -37.10 6.60 1.18
C ASN A 1013 -38.12 7.34 0.29
N GLN A 1014 -38.04 7.11 -1.02
CA GLN A 1014 -38.91 7.78 -1.99
C GLN A 1014 -40.39 7.37 -1.88
N GLU A 1015 -40.66 6.18 -1.35
CA GLU A 1015 -42.02 5.64 -1.17
C GLU A 1015 -42.71 6.12 0.12
N ALA A 1016 -42.02 6.90 0.96
CA ALA A 1016 -42.57 7.36 2.21
C ALA A 1016 -43.87 8.17 2.00
N PRO A 1017 -44.86 8.08 2.91
CA PRO A 1017 -46.17 8.69 2.71
C PRO A 1017 -46.16 10.22 2.82
N THR A 1018 -45.26 10.80 3.61
CA THR A 1018 -45.15 12.26 3.80
C THR A 1018 -43.95 12.83 3.04
N GLU A 1019 -44.08 14.09 2.59
CA GLU A 1019 -42.97 14.81 1.94
C GLU A 1019 -41.79 15.01 2.91
N GLN A 1020 -42.08 15.21 4.20
CA GLN A 1020 -41.07 15.35 5.24
C GLN A 1020 -40.22 14.07 5.35
N ASP A 1021 -40.85 12.90 5.38
CA ASP A 1021 -40.14 11.61 5.45
C ASP A 1021 -39.32 11.35 4.17
N ARG A 1022 -39.83 11.75 3.00
CA ARG A 1022 -39.05 11.66 1.73
C ARG A 1022 -37.84 12.58 1.69
N SER A 1023 -37.90 13.69 2.43
CA SER A 1023 -36.82 14.68 2.52
C SER A 1023 -35.76 14.33 3.57
N GLN A 1024 -35.97 13.30 4.37
CA GLN A 1024 -35.01 12.84 5.36
C GLN A 1024 -34.26 11.60 4.86
N LEU A 1025 -32.93 11.66 4.95
CA LEU A 1025 -32.11 10.47 4.73
C LEU A 1025 -32.10 9.59 5.98
N GLU A 1026 -32.38 8.31 5.79
CA GLU A 1026 -32.38 7.30 6.85
C GLU A 1026 -31.02 6.59 6.92
N ILE A 1027 -30.50 6.38 8.13
CA ILE A 1027 -29.32 5.55 8.36
C ILE A 1027 -29.73 4.07 8.26
N ILE A 1028 -29.14 3.32 7.34
CA ILE A 1028 -29.41 1.88 7.19
C ILE A 1028 -28.33 0.99 7.78
N SER A 1029 -27.10 1.50 7.89
CA SER A 1029 -25.98 0.85 8.58
C SER A 1029 -24.90 1.87 8.94
N GLU A 1030 -24.22 1.66 10.06
CA GLU A 1030 -23.10 2.50 10.52
C GLU A 1030 -22.07 1.69 11.31
N LEU A 1031 -20.80 2.09 11.19
CA LEU A 1031 -19.64 1.45 11.80
C LEU A 1031 -18.54 2.48 12.02
N ASN A 1032 -17.80 2.39 13.12
CA ASN A 1032 -16.53 3.09 13.28
C ASN A 1032 -15.36 2.18 12.87
N ILE A 1033 -14.65 2.57 11.81
CA ILE A 1033 -13.45 1.87 11.32
C ILE A 1033 -12.23 2.15 12.21
N GLY A 1034 -12.21 3.29 12.90
CA GLY A 1034 -11.07 3.74 13.72
C GLY A 1034 -9.99 4.47 12.92
N GLU A 1035 -10.21 4.68 11.61
CA GLU A 1035 -9.31 5.39 10.70
C GLU A 1035 -10.11 6.35 9.83
N GLN A 1036 -9.58 7.56 9.59
CA GLN A 1036 -10.18 8.49 8.64
C GLN A 1036 -10.03 7.97 7.21
N ILE A 1037 -11.14 7.90 6.48
CA ILE A 1037 -11.17 7.60 5.05
C ILE A 1037 -11.04 8.90 4.26
N ASN A 1038 -10.03 9.00 3.40
CA ASN A 1038 -9.81 10.17 2.56
C ASN A 1038 -10.63 10.10 1.25
N ARG A 1039 -10.76 8.91 0.67
CA ARG A 1039 -11.44 8.71 -0.62
C ARG A 1039 -12.19 7.39 -0.69
N ILE A 1040 -13.35 7.43 -1.34
CA ILE A 1040 -14.17 6.27 -1.68
C ILE A 1040 -14.29 6.21 -3.20
N ARG A 1041 -14.10 5.01 -3.78
CA ARG A 1041 -14.30 4.77 -5.21
C ARG A 1041 -15.27 3.62 -5.43
N LYS A 1042 -16.35 3.90 -6.15
CA LYS A 1042 -17.34 2.90 -6.55
C LYS A 1042 -16.72 1.84 -7.45
N ILE A 1043 -17.18 0.60 -7.29
CA ILE A 1043 -16.94 -0.50 -8.23
C ILE A 1043 -18.27 -1.09 -8.69
N GLN A 1044 -18.33 -1.49 -9.95
CA GLN A 1044 -19.50 -2.12 -10.53
C GLN A 1044 -19.22 -3.59 -10.82
N VAL A 1045 -19.61 -4.48 -9.91
CA VAL A 1045 -19.46 -5.92 -10.06
C VAL A 1045 -20.82 -6.54 -10.35
N ALA A 1046 -20.91 -7.33 -11.43
CA ALA A 1046 -22.09 -8.13 -11.71
C ALA A 1046 -22.25 -9.18 -10.58
N PRO A 1047 -23.39 -9.23 -9.89
CA PRO A 1047 -23.58 -10.19 -8.80
C PRO A 1047 -23.64 -11.61 -9.37
N ALA A 1048 -22.81 -12.51 -8.84
CA ALA A 1048 -22.98 -13.94 -9.11
C ALA A 1048 -24.23 -14.45 -8.38
N GLU A 1049 -24.97 -15.41 -8.97
CA GLU A 1049 -26.25 -15.91 -8.42
C GLU A 1049 -26.14 -16.43 -6.96
N ASN A 1050 -24.95 -16.90 -6.57
CA ASN A 1050 -24.68 -17.43 -5.23
C ASN A 1050 -23.79 -16.55 -4.36
N ALA A 1051 -23.41 -15.35 -4.79
CA ALA A 1051 -22.50 -14.48 -4.03
C ALA A 1051 -23.04 -14.16 -2.64
N ILE A 1052 -22.19 -14.34 -1.61
CA ILE A 1052 -22.53 -14.01 -0.22
C ILE A 1052 -22.51 -12.49 -0.01
N VAL A 1053 -21.46 -11.85 -0.51
CA VAL A 1053 -21.27 -10.41 -0.51
C VAL A 1053 -21.03 -9.94 -1.94
N VAL A 1054 -21.64 -8.82 -2.30
CA VAL A 1054 -21.42 -8.16 -3.60
C VAL A 1054 -20.58 -6.90 -3.36
N PRO A 1055 -19.32 -6.85 -3.82
CA PRO A 1055 -18.47 -5.67 -3.71
C PRO A 1055 -19.11 -4.43 -4.37
N LYS A 1056 -19.00 -3.27 -3.71
CA LYS A 1056 -19.59 -2.00 -4.17
C LYS A 1056 -18.63 -0.81 -4.17
N ALA A 1057 -17.64 -0.76 -3.27
CA ALA A 1057 -16.67 0.33 -3.26
C ALA A 1057 -15.33 -0.07 -2.60
N PHE A 1058 -14.25 0.63 -2.95
CA PHE A 1058 -13.01 0.68 -2.18
C PHE A 1058 -12.90 1.96 -1.37
N LEU A 1059 -12.21 1.91 -0.25
CA LEU A 1059 -11.97 3.06 0.64
C LEU A 1059 -10.48 3.14 1.00
N GLY A 1060 -9.87 4.30 0.80
CA GLY A 1060 -8.47 4.56 1.14
C GLY A 1060 -8.35 5.39 2.41
N SER A 1061 -7.59 4.91 3.41
CA SER A 1061 -7.43 5.56 4.71
C SER A 1061 -6.15 6.39 4.86
N ILE A 1062 -6.13 7.25 5.88
CA ILE A 1062 -4.94 8.00 6.27
C ILE A 1062 -3.82 7.11 6.83
N GLU A 1063 -4.10 5.90 7.33
CA GLU A 1063 -3.08 5.00 7.90
C GLU A 1063 -2.52 4.00 6.87
N GLY A 1064 -2.90 4.16 5.59
CA GLY A 1064 -2.42 3.32 4.48
C GLY A 1064 -3.27 2.07 4.24
N THR A 1065 -4.39 1.94 4.94
CA THR A 1065 -5.31 0.81 4.81
C THR A 1065 -6.22 1.00 3.61
N LEU A 1066 -6.43 -0.08 2.86
CA LEU A 1066 -7.39 -0.13 1.77
C LEU A 1066 -8.50 -1.09 2.16
N TYR A 1067 -9.74 -0.59 2.23
CA TYR A 1067 -10.91 -1.38 2.59
C TYR A 1067 -11.77 -1.67 1.37
N LEU A 1068 -12.41 -2.84 1.36
CA LEU A 1068 -13.50 -3.20 0.46
C LEU A 1068 -14.83 -3.09 1.21
N HIS A 1069 -15.79 -2.36 0.64
CA HIS A 1069 -17.18 -2.32 1.09
C HIS A 1069 -18.06 -3.12 0.13
N GLY A 1070 -18.96 -3.94 0.69
CA GLY A 1070 -19.91 -4.75 -0.06
C GLY A 1070 -21.29 -4.86 0.58
N ASP A 1071 -22.27 -5.22 -0.25
CA ASP A 1071 -23.63 -5.52 0.18
C ASP A 1071 -23.77 -7.02 0.49
N ILE A 1072 -24.29 -7.36 1.68
CA ILE A 1072 -24.58 -8.76 2.04
C ILE A 1072 -25.90 -9.18 1.38
N ALA A 1073 -25.88 -10.31 0.66
CA ALA A 1073 -27.08 -10.87 0.05
C ALA A 1073 -28.14 -11.19 1.11
N PRO A 1074 -29.44 -10.90 0.86
CA PRO A 1074 -30.50 -11.03 1.87
C PRO A 1074 -30.55 -12.39 2.59
N LYS A 1075 -30.21 -13.48 1.88
CA LYS A 1075 -30.21 -14.84 2.43
C LYS A 1075 -29.16 -15.09 3.52
N TYR A 1076 -28.09 -14.28 3.59
CA TYR A 1076 -26.99 -14.46 4.56
C TYR A 1076 -26.94 -13.39 5.65
N GLN A 1077 -27.82 -12.38 5.60
CA GLN A 1077 -27.77 -11.23 6.51
C GLN A 1077 -27.90 -11.64 7.98
N ASP A 1078 -28.92 -12.43 8.31
CA ASP A 1078 -29.16 -12.89 9.69
C ASP A 1078 -28.08 -13.87 10.15
N LEU A 1079 -27.59 -14.72 9.24
CA LEU A 1079 -26.53 -15.69 9.52
C LEU A 1079 -25.23 -14.98 9.93
N LEU A 1080 -24.73 -14.06 9.11
CA LEU A 1080 -23.44 -13.41 9.34
C LEU A 1080 -23.47 -12.47 10.56
N MET A 1081 -24.60 -11.78 10.79
CA MET A 1081 -24.76 -10.95 12.00
C MET A 1081 -24.76 -11.80 13.27
N THR A 1082 -25.53 -12.90 13.28
CA THR A 1082 -25.58 -13.80 14.45
C THR A 1082 -24.23 -14.48 14.66
N PHE A 1083 -23.55 -14.85 13.58
CA PHE A 1083 -22.22 -15.45 13.60
C PHE A 1083 -21.19 -14.50 14.23
N GLN A 1084 -21.12 -13.24 13.79
CA GLN A 1084 -20.21 -12.24 14.34
C GLN A 1084 -20.42 -12.05 15.85
N SER A 1085 -21.68 -11.91 16.29
CA SER A 1085 -21.99 -11.73 17.72
C SER A 1085 -21.57 -12.91 18.58
N ARG A 1086 -21.68 -14.15 18.07
CA ARG A 1086 -21.21 -15.34 18.79
C ARG A 1086 -19.70 -15.45 18.80
N LEU A 1087 -19.07 -15.16 17.66
CA LEU A 1087 -17.63 -15.25 17.51
C LEU A 1087 -16.89 -14.29 18.47
N GLN A 1088 -17.50 -13.15 18.77
CA GLN A 1088 -17.01 -12.19 19.76
C GLN A 1088 -16.76 -12.78 21.15
N GLU A 1089 -17.52 -13.78 21.58
CA GLU A 1089 -17.34 -14.39 22.91
C GLU A 1089 -16.07 -15.26 23.01
N TYR A 1090 -15.53 -15.69 21.86
CA TYR A 1090 -14.38 -16.61 21.78
C TYR A 1090 -13.09 -15.90 21.38
N ILE A 1091 -13.16 -14.70 20.81
CA ILE A 1091 -11.98 -13.93 20.41
C ILE A 1091 -11.48 -13.11 21.59
N GLN A 1092 -10.27 -13.43 22.04
CA GLN A 1092 -9.56 -12.64 23.04
C GLN A 1092 -8.54 -11.72 22.37
N THR A 1093 -8.53 -10.45 22.78
CA THR A 1093 -7.53 -9.48 22.32
C THR A 1093 -6.84 -8.80 23.48
N PRO A 1094 -5.61 -8.31 23.28
CA PRO A 1094 -4.87 -7.62 24.34
C PRO A 1094 -5.71 -6.48 24.92
N GLY A 1095 -5.79 -6.42 26.24
CA GLY A 1095 -6.59 -5.44 26.97
C GLY A 1095 -8.08 -5.80 27.15
N ASN A 1096 -8.55 -6.94 26.63
CA ASN A 1096 -9.95 -7.41 26.76
C ASN A 1096 -10.99 -6.32 26.44
N LEU A 1097 -10.70 -5.51 25.41
CA LEU A 1097 -11.57 -4.44 24.97
C LEU A 1097 -12.78 -5.00 24.20
N SER A 1098 -13.94 -4.38 24.38
CA SER A 1098 -15.18 -4.78 23.70
C SER A 1098 -15.13 -4.45 22.21
N PHE A 1099 -15.37 -5.44 21.36
CA PHE A 1099 -15.55 -5.26 19.92
C PHE A 1099 -16.69 -4.29 19.61
N ASP A 1100 -17.84 -4.45 20.26
CA ASP A 1100 -19.01 -3.61 20.04
C ASP A 1100 -18.70 -2.14 20.30
N THR A 1101 -18.04 -1.85 21.42
CA THR A 1101 -17.68 -0.48 21.79
C THR A 1101 -16.66 0.11 20.82
N TRP A 1102 -15.66 -0.66 20.40
CA TRP A 1102 -14.68 -0.21 19.41
C TRP A 1102 -15.35 0.20 18.09
N ARG A 1103 -16.20 -0.70 17.56
CA ARG A 1103 -16.88 -0.55 16.26
C ARG A 1103 -18.15 0.30 16.30
N ALA A 1104 -18.61 0.70 17.48
CA ALA A 1104 -19.75 1.59 17.63
C ALA A 1104 -19.49 2.95 16.96
N PHE A 1105 -20.51 3.53 16.35
CA PHE A 1105 -20.45 4.89 15.83
C PHE A 1105 -20.01 5.89 16.93
N ARG A 1106 -19.10 6.81 16.65
CA ARG A 1106 -18.69 7.85 17.61
C ARG A 1106 -18.47 9.19 16.93
N ASN A 1107 -19.23 10.20 17.33
CA ASN A 1107 -18.94 11.58 17.03
C ASN A 1107 -19.13 12.49 18.25
N GLN A 1108 -18.91 13.81 18.10
CA GLN A 1108 -19.06 14.76 19.21
C GLN A 1108 -20.50 14.85 19.77
N ALA A 1109 -21.50 14.44 18.98
CA ALA A 1109 -22.92 14.56 19.33
C ALA A 1109 -23.56 13.25 19.80
N ARG A 1110 -23.04 12.10 19.37
CA ARG A 1110 -23.58 10.76 19.60
C ARG A 1110 -22.45 9.75 19.72
N ASP A 1111 -22.51 8.94 20.77
CA ASP A 1111 -21.73 7.72 20.93
C ASP A 1111 -22.69 6.53 20.92
N GLY A 1112 -22.41 5.56 20.05
CA GLY A 1112 -23.16 4.33 19.92
C GLY A 1112 -22.71 3.28 20.93
N THR A 1113 -23.45 2.19 21.03
CA THR A 1113 -23.09 1.06 21.91
C THR A 1113 -22.48 -0.12 21.17
N ALA A 1114 -22.86 -0.29 19.90
CA ALA A 1114 -22.45 -1.37 19.02
C ALA A 1114 -22.53 -0.91 17.55
N PRO A 1115 -21.88 -1.61 16.61
CA PRO A 1115 -22.11 -1.39 15.17
C PRO A 1115 -23.57 -1.68 14.80
N PHE A 1116 -24.12 -0.94 13.82
CA PHE A 1116 -25.50 -1.09 13.37
C PHE A 1116 -25.55 -1.69 11.97
N ARG A 1117 -26.08 -2.92 11.86
CA ARG A 1117 -26.32 -3.64 10.59
C ARG A 1117 -25.08 -3.73 9.68
N PHE A 1118 -23.93 -3.93 10.31
CA PHE A 1118 -22.62 -4.01 9.68
C PHE A 1118 -21.91 -5.29 10.13
N VAL A 1119 -21.30 -6.00 9.17
CA VAL A 1119 -20.40 -7.13 9.42
C VAL A 1119 -18.96 -6.71 9.12
N ASP A 1120 -18.08 -6.93 10.08
CA ASP A 1120 -16.64 -6.71 9.97
C ASP A 1120 -15.96 -7.99 9.48
N GLY A 1121 -15.42 -7.92 8.27
CA GLY A 1121 -14.68 -9.00 7.61
C GLY A 1121 -13.49 -9.49 8.43
N GLU A 1122 -12.72 -8.57 9.01
CA GLU A 1122 -11.57 -8.93 9.83
C GLU A 1122 -12.00 -9.71 11.08
N MET A 1123 -13.17 -9.39 11.64
CA MET A 1123 -13.70 -10.10 12.80
C MET A 1123 -14.10 -11.53 12.44
N ILE A 1124 -14.85 -11.71 11.36
CA ILE A 1124 -15.35 -13.04 10.96
C ILE A 1124 -14.22 -13.96 10.45
N GLU A 1125 -13.16 -13.41 9.87
CA GLU A 1125 -11.99 -14.18 9.40
C GLU A 1125 -11.25 -14.87 10.54
N ARG A 1126 -11.25 -14.29 11.74
CA ARG A 1126 -10.62 -14.91 12.92
C ARG A 1126 -11.27 -16.22 13.34
N PHE A 1127 -12.43 -16.57 12.80
CA PHE A 1127 -12.97 -17.91 12.94
C PHE A 1127 -11.98 -18.98 12.47
N LEU A 1128 -11.21 -18.71 11.42
CA LEU A 1128 -10.21 -19.63 10.88
C LEU A 1128 -9.01 -19.83 11.84
N ASP A 1129 -8.78 -18.89 12.76
CA ASP A 1129 -7.71 -18.96 13.77
C ASP A 1129 -8.11 -19.79 15.01
N LEU A 1130 -9.40 -20.11 15.18
CA LEU A 1130 -9.92 -20.87 16.31
C LEU A 1130 -9.70 -22.38 16.15
N ASP A 1131 -9.60 -23.10 17.28
CA ASP A 1131 -9.56 -24.56 17.24
C ASP A 1131 -10.91 -25.17 16.84
N GLU A 1132 -10.92 -26.44 16.40
CA GLU A 1132 -12.13 -27.10 15.91
C GLU A 1132 -13.25 -27.18 16.96
N THR A 1133 -12.89 -27.26 18.25
CA THR A 1133 -13.88 -27.37 19.33
C THR A 1133 -14.60 -26.04 19.55
N GLN A 1134 -13.86 -24.94 19.54
CA GLN A 1134 -14.39 -23.58 19.62
C GLN A 1134 -15.23 -23.26 18.38
N GLN A 1135 -14.77 -23.64 17.19
CA GLN A 1135 -15.53 -23.47 15.96
C GLN A 1135 -16.87 -24.23 16.01
N GLY A 1136 -16.87 -25.46 16.54
CA GLY A 1136 -18.09 -26.23 16.80
C GLY A 1136 -19.09 -25.51 17.69
N LEU A 1137 -18.62 -24.89 18.77
CA LEU A 1137 -19.45 -24.10 19.69
C LEU A 1137 -20.03 -22.84 19.04
N VAL A 1138 -19.23 -22.12 18.25
CA VAL A 1138 -19.69 -20.93 17.52
C VAL A 1138 -20.80 -21.29 16.52
N CYS A 1139 -20.63 -22.39 15.79
CA CYS A 1139 -21.57 -22.86 14.76
C CYS A 1139 -22.85 -23.52 15.31
N GLU A 1140 -22.91 -23.85 16.60
CA GLU A 1140 -23.99 -24.64 17.19
C GLU A 1140 -25.39 -24.01 16.99
N GLY A 1141 -26.22 -24.59 16.11
CA GLY A 1141 -27.57 -24.08 15.86
C GLY A 1141 -27.64 -22.85 14.94
N LEU A 1142 -26.57 -22.49 14.23
CA LEU A 1142 -26.63 -21.50 13.14
C LEU A 1142 -27.23 -22.07 11.84
N GLY A 1143 -27.20 -23.40 11.68
CA GLY A 1143 -27.71 -24.11 10.51
C GLY A 1143 -26.60 -24.77 9.69
N PRO A 1144 -25.62 -24.03 9.17
CA PRO A 1144 -24.47 -24.60 8.45
C PRO A 1144 -23.59 -25.46 9.35
N SER A 1145 -22.89 -26.44 8.75
CA SER A 1145 -21.85 -27.19 9.45
C SER A 1145 -20.60 -26.32 9.66
N VAL A 1146 -19.69 -26.75 10.53
CA VAL A 1146 -18.39 -26.08 10.74
C VAL A 1146 -17.61 -25.99 9.42
N GLU A 1147 -17.63 -27.06 8.62
CA GLU A 1147 -16.95 -27.12 7.33
C GLU A 1147 -17.58 -26.16 6.31
N ASP A 1148 -18.91 -26.10 6.25
CA ASP A 1148 -19.61 -25.13 5.39
C ASP A 1148 -19.29 -23.68 5.79
N MET A 1149 -19.20 -23.40 7.09
CA MET A 1149 -18.80 -22.08 7.59
C MET A 1149 -17.35 -21.76 7.23
N ARG A 1150 -16.40 -22.69 7.39
CA ARG A 1150 -15.00 -22.48 6.98
C ARG A 1150 -14.92 -22.13 5.49
N ASN A 1151 -15.59 -22.92 4.64
CA ASN A 1151 -15.64 -22.68 3.19
C ASN A 1151 -16.23 -21.31 2.86
N MET A 1152 -17.30 -20.91 3.56
CA MET A 1152 -17.92 -19.59 3.39
C MET A 1152 -16.98 -18.44 3.76
N ILE A 1153 -16.28 -18.55 4.90
CA ILE A 1153 -15.33 -17.52 5.35
C ILE A 1153 -14.10 -17.47 4.43
N GLU A 1154 -13.60 -18.60 3.96
CA GLU A 1154 -12.53 -18.65 2.96
C GLU A 1154 -12.95 -17.99 1.63
N GLU A 1155 -14.19 -18.21 1.18
CA GLU A 1155 -14.73 -17.55 -0.02
C GLU A 1155 -14.77 -16.02 0.16
N LEU A 1156 -15.17 -15.54 1.34
CA LEU A 1156 -15.16 -14.11 1.68
C LEU A 1156 -13.73 -13.54 1.74
N ARG A 1157 -12.77 -14.30 2.30
CA ARG A 1157 -11.35 -13.92 2.34
C ARG A 1157 -10.77 -13.78 0.92
N ARG A 1158 -11.11 -14.68 -0.01
CA ARG A 1158 -10.64 -14.63 -1.42
C ARG A 1158 -11.20 -13.45 -2.23
N MET A 1159 -12.26 -12.81 -1.76
CA MET A 1159 -12.90 -11.66 -2.42
C MET A 1159 -12.03 -10.40 -2.39
N HIS A 1160 -11.16 -10.26 -1.39
CA HIS A 1160 -10.44 -9.04 -1.11
C HIS A 1160 -8.93 -9.25 -1.02
#